data_AF-A0A0D3CMU4-F1
#
_entry.id   AF-A0A0D3CMU4-F1
#
_cell.length_a   1.000
_cell.length_b   1.000
_cell.length_c   1.000
_cell.angle_alpha   90.00
_cell.angle_beta   90.00
_cell.angle_gamma   90.00
#
_symmetry.space_group_name_H-M   'P 1'
#
loop_
_entity.id
_entity.type
_entity.pdbx_description
1 polymer ?
#
loop_
_entity_poly.entity_id
_entity_poly.type
_entity_poly.pdbx_seq_one_letter_code
_entity_poly.pdbx_strand_id
1 'polypeptide(L)'
;MDPSFFETAEEDARLEKIAQDHFAQGNHIKALEVIEDAFSKRGKEDVPGMFHLLQGSILYHLAKRAKKSDVTFAFLLGCVEPFTDDFGLHAFSACALFEMAKQLDSELYYKKAEKDAELRLSLLESCGELDSADLETQRTLTNISNEAELKILQGCTGKISVPALEESKEARGMIRSDAEGKRLRSHWASMSVEAKKNFMKVSVSKLRGYVERLYGEEGKKALEEVLDSTRTNKKWRFWMCRTCSQKFFYVKKFRNHLEQEHGAKFKRATAKNMPQMVNEAWADMMLVGGWEPVDAVAAAEMIKTRLESVKEFVYEKGWSKDWPLAEDEERTNLLKQIQYLLVLLWESKVLSFTTLEWMMELPILARFEVTESLITECGLVGTPQRICFWDCHELKRIRDLLKLIKFERDDGTDLVCRAVERLCGRTGVKEKIEFDERFSFMLLDKRLLRGKIDPFDDEGAIDVCKHDYYAKTQPQGDDIITWLLDYLLIDGSFEFPRSARAHNLDIWVAILRAIHYTCRDWGTKYGRKFENLCYDKVLTDAKNLCTSEDERRRIAPEGEANVAYASLLGDRCEELKTDNGDPPNGRHFVFAVRDVLERAPDPTFDFDDLEASLDLIHGLKDLSDGTVLESIDHLKSVVTDKVLLADSKILLVEKSRISLLNELTRLSAFDYRSYIRNLLKRFMRDELNEIVKMDALAKVAAAEADLLSSEKQEKEKKSGSKNKKRGVIKKTSTSTSTDIEQNVKPESSPPLNPVEEDCVEPEDTLNIAANTDNQKETAKDLQNMPGEDLLSKHMESPHVAAATRCNLALDMTLKALCKIKVLKEYLVLNRDEFADNQEGQVPYALRDFFTAFASKTIKEGMYSGELVMMMQQAVGGWKNVVRFCEKMKVRPEILFYEAVAKLNQ
;
A
#
# COMPACT_ATOMS: atom_id res chain seq x y z
N MET A 1 -19.35 43.71 -11.53
CA MET A 1 -19.23 42.25 -11.58
C MET A 1 -18.43 41.90 -12.82
N ASP A 2 -17.49 40.97 -12.68
CA ASP A 2 -16.60 40.54 -13.75
C ASP A 2 -17.39 39.72 -14.80
N PRO A 3 -17.34 40.05 -16.10
CA PRO A 3 -18.04 39.31 -17.17
C PRO A 3 -17.70 37.81 -17.19
N SER A 4 -16.49 37.46 -16.76
CA SER A 4 -16.03 36.06 -16.68
C SER A 4 -16.88 35.19 -15.76
N PHE A 5 -17.49 35.76 -14.71
CA PHE A 5 -18.34 35.02 -13.77
C PHE A 5 -19.65 34.55 -14.42
N PHE A 6 -20.24 35.36 -15.29
CA PHE A 6 -21.49 35.01 -15.98
C PHE A 6 -21.29 33.94 -17.04
N GLU A 7 -20.21 34.03 -17.83
CA GLU A 7 -19.85 32.99 -18.80
C GLU A 7 -19.56 31.65 -18.12
N THR A 8 -18.92 31.70 -16.96
CA THR A 8 -18.59 30.54 -16.12
C THR A 8 -19.87 29.86 -15.61
N ALA A 9 -20.85 30.62 -15.13
CA ALA A 9 -22.14 30.09 -14.65
C ALA A 9 -23.02 29.52 -15.78
N GLU A 10 -23.02 30.13 -16.96
CA GLU A 10 -23.78 29.63 -18.12
C GLU A 10 -23.21 28.30 -18.62
N GLU A 11 -21.88 28.16 -18.66
CA GLU A 11 -21.24 26.89 -19.01
C GLU A 11 -21.56 25.78 -17.99
N ASP A 12 -21.56 26.08 -16.70
CA ASP A 12 -21.92 25.10 -15.65
C ASP A 12 -23.36 24.63 -15.79
N ALA A 13 -24.32 25.55 -15.96
CA ALA A 13 -25.72 25.20 -16.16
C ALA A 13 -25.92 24.33 -17.41
N ARG A 14 -25.14 24.58 -18.48
CA ARG A 14 -25.15 23.74 -19.68
C ARG A 14 -24.60 22.34 -19.42
N LEU A 15 -23.46 22.23 -18.74
CA LEU A 15 -22.83 20.93 -18.43
C LEU A 15 -23.69 20.11 -17.47
N GLU A 16 -24.29 20.76 -16.48
CA GLU A 16 -25.25 20.16 -15.55
C GLU A 16 -26.42 19.53 -16.32
N LYS A 17 -27.05 20.30 -17.23
CA LYS A 17 -28.16 19.80 -18.05
C LYS A 17 -27.76 18.60 -18.91
N ILE A 18 -26.58 18.63 -19.52
CA ILE A 18 -26.07 17.50 -20.32
C ILE A 18 -25.90 16.25 -19.45
N ALA A 19 -25.35 16.39 -18.24
CA ALA A 19 -25.19 15.28 -17.32
C ALA A 19 -26.55 14.73 -16.85
N GLN A 20 -27.51 15.60 -16.53
CA GLN A 20 -28.88 15.21 -16.18
C GLN A 20 -29.59 14.47 -17.32
N ASP A 21 -29.48 14.97 -18.55
CA ASP A 21 -30.08 14.33 -19.74
C ASP A 21 -29.50 12.93 -19.95
N HIS A 22 -28.18 12.77 -19.81
CA HIS A 22 -27.55 11.45 -19.87
C HIS A 22 -28.02 10.53 -18.74
N PHE A 23 -28.16 11.04 -17.53
CA PHE A 23 -28.66 10.26 -16.39
C PHE A 23 -30.11 9.80 -16.61
N ALA A 24 -31.00 10.68 -17.07
CA ALA A 24 -32.39 10.39 -17.40
C ALA A 24 -32.52 9.32 -18.50
N GLN A 25 -31.59 9.30 -19.47
CA GLN A 25 -31.50 8.28 -20.51
C GLN A 25 -30.89 6.95 -20.04
N GLY A 26 -30.45 6.86 -18.78
CA GLY A 26 -29.76 5.69 -18.22
C GLY A 26 -28.29 5.56 -18.64
N ASN A 27 -27.71 6.59 -19.27
CA ASN A 27 -26.32 6.64 -19.71
C ASN A 27 -25.38 7.10 -18.58
N HIS A 28 -25.36 6.36 -17.46
CA HIS A 28 -24.63 6.74 -16.23
C HIS A 28 -23.16 7.07 -16.44
N ILE A 29 -22.46 6.30 -17.28
CA ILE A 29 -21.02 6.52 -17.56
C ILE A 29 -20.79 7.88 -18.21
N LYS A 30 -21.61 8.27 -19.19
CA LYS A 30 -21.48 9.57 -19.86
C LYS A 30 -21.80 10.73 -18.93
N ALA A 31 -22.82 10.56 -18.08
CA ALA A 31 -23.13 11.56 -17.06
C ALA A 31 -21.94 11.76 -16.11
N LEU A 32 -21.31 10.67 -15.64
CA LEU A 32 -20.12 10.75 -14.81
C LEU A 32 -18.91 11.34 -15.54
N GLU A 33 -18.70 11.07 -16.83
CA GLU A 33 -17.63 11.71 -17.62
C GLU A 33 -17.76 13.23 -17.63
N VAL A 34 -18.98 13.74 -17.87
CA VAL A 34 -19.26 15.19 -17.89
C VAL A 34 -18.99 15.82 -16.52
N ILE A 35 -19.42 15.16 -15.45
CA ILE A 35 -19.19 15.63 -14.07
C ILE A 35 -17.69 15.65 -13.74
N GLU A 36 -16.97 14.57 -14.04
CA GLU A 36 -15.52 14.49 -13.78
C GLU A 36 -14.71 15.48 -14.63
N ASP A 37 -15.16 15.79 -15.86
CA ASP A 37 -14.60 16.86 -16.68
C ASP A 37 -14.78 18.24 -16.04
N ALA A 38 -15.94 18.52 -15.45
CA ALA A 38 -16.18 19.76 -14.72
C ALA A 38 -15.25 19.88 -13.51
N PHE A 39 -15.16 18.84 -12.68
CA PHE A 39 -14.25 18.80 -11.53
C PHE A 39 -12.78 18.95 -11.93
N SER A 40 -12.35 18.31 -13.02
CA SER A 40 -10.96 18.40 -13.48
C SER A 40 -10.59 19.80 -13.97
N LYS A 41 -11.53 20.57 -14.53
CA LYS A 41 -11.26 21.90 -15.09
C LYS A 41 -11.29 22.99 -14.05
N ARG A 42 -12.28 22.94 -13.15
CA ARG A 42 -12.57 24.05 -12.22
C ARG A 42 -12.09 23.80 -10.81
N GLY A 43 -11.84 22.54 -10.44
CA GLY A 43 -11.64 22.15 -9.05
C GLY A 43 -12.96 21.68 -8.44
N LYS A 44 -12.89 20.70 -7.54
CA LYS A 44 -14.07 20.08 -6.93
C LYS A 44 -14.85 21.06 -6.03
N GLU A 45 -14.13 21.97 -5.37
CA GLU A 45 -14.69 22.93 -4.41
C GLU A 45 -15.32 24.16 -5.11
N ASP A 46 -14.92 24.43 -6.36
CA ASP A 46 -15.30 25.64 -7.11
C ASP A 46 -16.51 25.42 -8.04
N VAL A 47 -16.97 24.18 -8.19
CA VAL A 47 -18.17 23.85 -8.98
C VAL A 47 -19.46 23.99 -8.14
N PRO A 48 -20.61 24.26 -8.77
CA PRO A 48 -21.91 24.27 -8.09
C PRO A 48 -22.24 22.94 -7.37
N GLY A 49 -22.87 23.03 -6.19
CA GLY A 49 -23.27 21.87 -5.37
C GLY A 49 -24.12 20.83 -6.11
N MET A 50 -24.88 21.26 -7.11
CA MET A 50 -25.70 20.40 -7.96
C MET A 50 -24.90 19.30 -8.68
N PHE A 51 -23.62 19.53 -9.03
CA PHE A 51 -22.76 18.49 -9.58
C PHE A 51 -22.49 17.36 -8.58
N HIS A 52 -22.28 17.71 -7.30
CA HIS A 52 -22.13 16.74 -6.21
C HIS A 52 -23.43 15.97 -6.00
N LEU A 53 -24.56 16.67 -5.93
CA LEU A 53 -25.87 16.05 -5.77
C LEU A 53 -26.19 15.07 -6.91
N LEU A 54 -25.92 15.45 -8.16
CA LEU A 54 -26.14 14.58 -9.32
C LEU A 54 -25.21 13.36 -9.30
N GLN A 55 -23.93 13.54 -8.96
CA GLN A 55 -22.99 12.42 -8.84
C GLN A 55 -23.42 11.45 -7.75
N GLY A 56 -23.77 11.95 -6.57
CA GLY A 56 -24.31 11.15 -5.47
C GLY A 56 -25.56 10.39 -5.90
N SER A 57 -26.48 11.05 -6.62
CA SER A 57 -27.72 10.45 -7.12
C SER A 57 -27.47 9.33 -8.12
N ILE A 58 -26.52 9.49 -9.04
CA ILE A 58 -26.11 8.44 -9.99
C ILE A 58 -25.58 7.22 -9.23
N LEU A 59 -24.65 7.43 -8.29
CA LEU A 59 -24.05 6.35 -7.50
C LEU A 59 -25.09 5.64 -6.63
N TYR A 60 -26.00 6.38 -5.99
CA TYR A 60 -27.08 5.82 -5.18
C TYR A 60 -28.07 5.00 -6.04
N HIS A 61 -28.40 5.47 -7.24
CA HIS A 61 -29.21 4.71 -8.19
C HIS A 61 -28.49 3.44 -8.68
N LEU A 62 -27.18 3.49 -8.90
CA LEU A 62 -26.37 2.31 -9.23
C LEU A 62 -26.34 1.30 -8.06
N ALA A 63 -26.26 1.77 -6.82
CA ALA A 63 -26.34 0.92 -5.63
C ALA A 63 -27.66 0.13 -5.58
N LYS A 64 -28.80 0.80 -5.81
CA LYS A 64 -30.14 0.17 -5.83
C LYS A 64 -30.30 -0.87 -6.94
N ARG A 65 -29.54 -0.74 -8.04
CA ARG A 65 -29.58 -1.69 -9.18
C ARG A 65 -28.57 -2.83 -9.06
N ALA A 66 -27.57 -2.69 -8.21
CA ALA A 66 -26.55 -3.70 -8.03
C ALA A 66 -27.14 -4.96 -7.39
N LYS A 67 -26.88 -6.12 -8.00
CA LYS A 67 -27.39 -7.42 -7.52
C LYS A 67 -26.54 -8.01 -6.39
N LYS A 68 -25.28 -7.59 -6.29
CA LYS A 68 -24.31 -8.14 -5.34
C LYS A 68 -24.07 -7.14 -4.23
N SER A 69 -24.12 -7.62 -2.99
CA SER A 69 -24.03 -6.79 -1.79
C SER A 69 -22.72 -6.01 -1.69
N ASP A 70 -21.59 -6.58 -2.11
CA ASP A 70 -20.28 -5.90 -2.11
C ASP A 70 -20.23 -4.73 -3.10
N VAL A 71 -20.80 -4.90 -4.30
CA VAL A 71 -20.89 -3.82 -5.30
C VAL A 71 -21.87 -2.75 -4.85
N THR A 72 -23.01 -3.15 -4.27
CA THR A 72 -23.96 -2.22 -3.63
C THR A 72 -23.25 -1.38 -2.57
N PHE A 73 -22.48 -2.00 -1.69
CA PHE A 73 -21.75 -1.32 -0.62
C PHE A 73 -20.76 -0.29 -1.17
N ALA A 74 -19.97 -0.65 -2.19
CA ALA A 74 -19.02 0.27 -2.79
C ALA A 74 -19.69 1.53 -3.37
N PHE A 75 -20.86 1.39 -4.00
CA PHE A 75 -21.64 2.53 -4.49
C PHE A 75 -22.27 3.36 -3.37
N LEU A 76 -22.80 2.73 -2.32
CA LEU A 76 -23.33 3.43 -1.14
C LEU A 76 -22.23 4.24 -0.45
N LEU A 77 -21.05 3.64 -0.23
CA LEU A 77 -19.93 4.34 0.39
C LEU A 77 -19.46 5.52 -0.48
N GLY A 78 -19.45 5.35 -1.80
CA GLY A 78 -19.08 6.40 -2.75
C GLY A 78 -20.08 7.55 -2.86
N CYS A 79 -21.37 7.34 -2.55
CA CYS A 79 -22.37 8.40 -2.66
C CYS A 79 -22.48 9.28 -1.40
N VAL A 80 -22.03 8.82 -0.23
CA VAL A 80 -22.06 9.63 1.01
C VAL A 80 -21.31 10.95 0.83
N GLU A 81 -20.14 10.87 0.19
CA GLU A 81 -19.25 12.02 0.10
C GLU A 81 -19.84 13.18 -0.71
N PRO A 82 -20.33 12.97 -1.95
CA PRO A 82 -21.02 14.02 -2.70
C PRO A 82 -22.26 14.59 -1.97
N PHE A 83 -23.04 13.75 -1.28
CA PHE A 83 -24.22 14.20 -0.53
C PHE A 83 -23.90 15.01 0.74
N THR A 84 -22.67 14.91 1.23
CA THR A 84 -22.23 15.72 2.39
C THR A 84 -21.53 17.01 1.98
N ASP A 85 -21.10 17.14 0.71
CA ASP A 85 -20.61 18.40 0.14
C ASP A 85 -21.75 19.30 -0.38
N ASP A 86 -22.90 18.71 -0.69
CA ASP A 86 -24.12 19.45 -0.99
C ASP A 86 -24.81 19.88 0.33
N PHE A 87 -24.98 21.19 0.53
CA PHE A 87 -25.71 21.75 1.69
C PHE A 87 -27.25 21.65 1.52
N GLY A 88 -27.72 20.80 0.61
CA GLY A 88 -29.14 20.61 0.33
C GLY A 88 -29.89 19.91 1.48
N LEU A 89 -31.17 20.27 1.63
CA LEU A 89 -32.11 19.63 2.54
C LEU A 89 -32.61 18.30 1.93
N HIS A 90 -31.82 17.24 2.08
CA HIS A 90 -32.17 15.92 1.55
C HIS A 90 -31.77 14.78 2.48
N ALA A 91 -32.45 13.64 2.43
CA ALA A 91 -32.15 12.49 3.29
C ALA A 91 -31.07 11.54 2.75
N PHE A 92 -30.47 11.82 1.59
CA PHE A 92 -29.71 10.80 0.84
C PHE A 92 -28.44 10.27 1.53
N SER A 93 -27.65 11.12 2.18
CA SER A 93 -26.46 10.67 2.93
C SER A 93 -26.87 9.80 4.14
N ALA A 94 -27.87 10.22 4.91
CA ALA A 94 -28.40 9.48 6.04
C ALA A 94 -28.96 8.13 5.58
N CYS A 95 -29.68 8.08 4.46
CA CYS A 95 -30.16 6.83 3.87
C CYS A 95 -29.00 5.90 3.48
N ALA A 96 -27.98 6.42 2.80
CA ALA A 96 -26.83 5.62 2.38
C ALA A 96 -26.05 5.07 3.58
N LEU A 97 -25.80 5.90 4.60
CA LEU A 97 -25.15 5.49 5.85
C LEU A 97 -25.99 4.42 6.58
N PHE A 98 -27.31 4.58 6.61
CA PHE A 98 -28.22 3.66 7.27
C PHE A 98 -28.32 2.30 6.57
N GLU A 99 -28.37 2.28 5.24
CA GLU A 99 -28.33 1.04 4.45
C GLU A 99 -27.00 0.30 4.62
N MET A 100 -25.87 1.03 4.65
CA MET A 100 -24.57 0.44 4.99
C MET A 100 -24.56 -0.13 6.41
N ALA A 101 -25.16 0.58 7.37
CA ALA A 101 -25.28 0.12 8.75
C ALA A 101 -26.06 -1.20 8.84
N LYS A 102 -27.19 -1.31 8.12
CA LYS A 102 -27.99 -2.54 8.02
C LYS A 102 -27.20 -3.68 7.37
N GLN A 103 -26.44 -3.41 6.32
CA GLN A 103 -25.69 -4.43 5.60
C GLN A 103 -24.54 -5.01 6.45
N LEU A 104 -23.85 -4.17 7.21
CA LEU A 104 -22.74 -4.58 8.06
C LEU A 104 -23.17 -5.01 9.47
N ASP A 105 -24.40 -4.65 9.87
CA ASP A 105 -24.83 -4.63 11.27
C ASP A 105 -23.80 -3.87 12.14
N SER A 106 -23.51 -2.64 11.71
CA SER A 106 -22.39 -1.82 12.21
C SER A 106 -22.85 -0.64 13.06
N GLU A 107 -22.50 -0.67 14.34
CA GLU A 107 -22.73 0.44 15.28
C GLU A 107 -22.07 1.74 14.79
N LEU A 108 -20.92 1.65 14.12
CA LEU A 108 -20.22 2.82 13.57
C LEU A 108 -21.11 3.57 12.57
N TYR A 109 -21.74 2.83 11.64
CA TYR A 109 -22.57 3.43 10.61
C TYR A 109 -23.95 3.83 11.13
N TYR A 110 -24.53 3.11 12.09
CA TYR A 110 -25.76 3.55 12.75
C TYR A 110 -25.56 4.91 13.42
N LYS A 111 -24.49 5.08 14.21
CA LYS A 111 -24.15 6.38 14.83
C LYS A 111 -23.90 7.48 13.81
N LYS A 112 -23.30 7.15 12.66
CA LYS A 112 -23.08 8.12 11.58
C LYS A 112 -24.41 8.52 10.93
N ALA A 113 -25.29 7.56 10.68
CA ALA A 113 -26.60 7.81 10.06
C ALA A 113 -27.50 8.65 10.97
N GLU A 114 -27.56 8.32 12.26
CA GLU A 114 -28.28 9.06 13.30
C GLU A 114 -27.78 10.52 13.38
N LYS A 115 -26.48 10.71 13.60
CA LYS A 115 -25.89 12.07 13.68
C LYS A 115 -26.13 12.90 12.41
N ASP A 116 -26.02 12.27 11.24
CA ASP A 116 -26.24 12.92 9.96
C ASP A 116 -27.72 13.28 9.74
N ALA A 117 -28.64 12.49 10.31
CA ALA A 117 -30.06 12.76 10.30
C ALA A 117 -30.45 13.88 11.27
N GLU A 118 -29.95 13.86 12.50
CA GLU A 118 -30.16 14.92 13.50
C GLU A 118 -29.69 16.28 12.99
N LEU A 119 -28.47 16.35 12.44
CA LEU A 119 -27.93 17.57 11.86
C LEU A 119 -28.87 18.18 10.80
N ARG A 120 -29.44 17.33 9.94
CA ARG A 120 -30.35 17.78 8.89
C ARG A 120 -31.73 18.14 9.42
N LEU A 121 -32.22 17.44 10.45
CA LEU A 121 -33.45 17.81 11.14
C LEU A 121 -33.33 19.19 11.79
N SER A 122 -32.23 19.48 12.47
CA SER A 122 -31.98 20.81 13.04
C SER A 122 -31.90 21.91 11.98
N LEU A 123 -31.30 21.62 10.81
CA LEU A 123 -31.33 22.54 9.67
C LEU A 123 -32.75 22.77 9.16
N LEU A 124 -33.56 21.71 9.06
CA LEU A 124 -34.95 21.79 8.64
C LEU A 124 -35.82 22.58 9.63
N GLU A 125 -35.59 22.42 10.92
CA GLU A 125 -36.26 23.17 11.99
C GLU A 125 -35.92 24.67 11.97
N SER A 126 -34.74 25.02 11.46
CA SER A 126 -34.34 26.41 11.25
C SER A 126 -34.97 27.05 10.00
N CYS A 127 -35.55 26.23 9.11
CA CYS A 127 -36.30 26.70 7.94
C CYS A 127 -37.75 27.05 8.32
N GLY A 128 -38.34 28.01 7.59
CA GLY A 128 -39.70 28.51 7.84
C GLY A 128 -40.80 27.55 7.40
N GLU A 129 -41.67 27.98 6.47
CA GLU A 129 -42.69 27.09 5.90
C GLU A 129 -42.04 25.99 5.05
N LEU A 130 -42.23 24.73 5.47
CA LEU A 130 -41.77 23.54 4.77
C LEU A 130 -42.74 23.17 3.63
N ASP A 131 -42.20 22.79 2.47
CA ASP A 131 -43.01 22.25 1.39
C ASP A 131 -43.32 20.74 1.58
N SER A 132 -44.02 20.11 0.62
CA SER A 132 -44.36 18.69 0.74
C SER A 132 -43.13 17.77 0.68
N ALA A 133 -42.10 18.15 -0.08
CA ALA A 133 -40.87 17.37 -0.23
C ALA A 133 -40.00 17.48 1.03
N ASP A 134 -39.98 18.67 1.66
CA ASP A 134 -39.34 18.90 2.94
C ASP A 134 -39.97 18.06 4.05
N LEU A 135 -41.31 18.00 4.10
CA LEU A 135 -42.04 17.16 5.07
C LEU A 135 -41.77 15.66 4.88
N GLU A 136 -41.62 15.19 3.64
CA GLU A 136 -41.24 13.80 3.35
C GLU A 136 -39.80 13.51 3.77
N THR A 137 -38.90 14.47 3.53
CA THR A 137 -37.51 14.42 4.00
C THR A 137 -37.44 14.36 5.51
N GLN A 138 -38.18 15.22 6.21
CA GLN A 138 -38.28 15.22 7.68
C GLN A 138 -38.69 13.86 8.21
N ARG A 139 -39.78 13.30 7.67
CA ARG A 139 -40.28 11.97 8.08
C ARG A 139 -39.23 10.88 7.88
N THR A 140 -38.51 10.93 6.75
CA THR A 140 -37.47 9.94 6.44
C THR A 140 -36.31 10.04 7.43
N LEU A 141 -35.84 11.25 7.73
CA LEU A 141 -34.75 11.49 8.68
C LEU A 141 -35.13 11.06 10.10
N THR A 142 -36.32 11.42 10.57
CA THR A 142 -36.83 11.00 11.89
C THR A 142 -36.91 9.48 12.01
N ASN A 143 -37.38 8.79 10.96
CA ASN A 143 -37.43 7.33 10.96
C ASN A 143 -36.03 6.71 11.04
N ILE A 144 -35.06 7.25 10.28
CA ILE A 144 -33.67 6.78 10.32
C ILE A 144 -33.06 6.99 11.71
N SER A 145 -33.25 8.16 12.30
CA SER A 145 -32.74 8.48 13.65
C SER A 145 -33.25 7.47 14.67
N ASN A 146 -34.57 7.29 14.73
CA ASN A 146 -35.21 6.38 15.69
C ASN A 146 -34.80 4.92 15.47
N GLU A 147 -34.76 4.45 14.21
CA GLU A 147 -34.40 3.05 13.92
C GLU A 147 -32.91 2.79 14.18
N ALA A 148 -32.03 3.76 13.92
CA ALA A 148 -30.61 3.68 14.24
C ALA A 148 -30.37 3.62 15.76
N GLU A 149 -31.02 4.51 16.53
CA GLU A 149 -30.95 4.53 17.99
C GLU A 149 -31.42 3.19 18.59
N LEU A 150 -32.56 2.67 18.13
CA LEU A 150 -33.08 1.37 18.55
C LEU A 150 -32.08 0.23 18.26
N LYS A 151 -31.41 0.27 17.12
CA LYS A 151 -30.40 -0.74 16.75
C LYS A 151 -29.14 -0.65 17.60
N ILE A 152 -28.68 0.55 17.93
CA ILE A 152 -27.56 0.77 18.85
C ILE A 152 -27.89 0.19 20.23
N LEU A 153 -29.12 0.42 20.73
CA LEU A 153 -29.57 -0.09 22.03
C LEU A 153 -29.75 -1.62 22.07
N GLN A 154 -30.20 -2.23 20.97
CA GLN A 154 -30.36 -3.69 20.86
C GLN A 154 -29.03 -4.45 20.78
N GLY A 155 -27.94 -3.74 20.48
CA GLY A 155 -26.63 -4.33 20.25
C GLY A 155 -26.46 -4.86 18.83
N CYS A 156 -25.32 -4.54 18.23
CA CYS A 156 -24.93 -4.99 16.90
C CYS A 156 -24.14 -6.30 17.00
N THR A 157 -24.46 -7.28 16.15
CA THR A 157 -23.78 -8.58 16.12
C THR A 157 -22.48 -8.57 15.31
N GLY A 158 -22.24 -7.50 14.52
CA GLY A 158 -21.02 -7.31 13.72
C GLY A 158 -20.76 -8.40 12.69
N LYS A 159 -21.77 -9.24 12.39
CA LYS A 159 -21.61 -10.35 11.45
C LYS A 159 -21.72 -9.83 10.04
N ILE A 160 -20.58 -9.66 9.40
CA ILE A 160 -20.48 -9.71 7.94
C ILE A 160 -21.05 -11.08 7.55
N SER A 161 -22.24 -11.09 6.96
CA SER A 161 -22.73 -12.27 6.24
C SER A 161 -21.82 -12.43 5.04
N VAL A 162 -20.68 -13.10 5.21
CA VAL A 162 -19.77 -13.47 4.14
C VAL A 162 -20.51 -14.54 3.34
N PRO A 163 -21.06 -14.24 2.16
CA PRO A 163 -21.41 -15.32 1.27
C PRO A 163 -20.06 -15.94 0.92
N ALA A 164 -19.96 -17.27 1.03
CA ALA A 164 -18.82 -17.99 0.52
C ALA A 164 -18.48 -17.43 -0.86
N LEU A 165 -17.19 -17.27 -1.16
CA LEU A 165 -16.74 -17.01 -2.52
C LEU A 165 -17.21 -18.22 -3.34
N GLU A 166 -18.43 -18.16 -3.84
CA GLU A 166 -18.91 -18.89 -4.99
C GLU A 166 -17.99 -18.41 -6.11
N GLU A 167 -16.81 -19.02 -6.18
CA GLU A 167 -16.06 -19.13 -7.41
C GLU A 167 -17.11 -19.55 -8.43
N SER A 168 -17.51 -18.64 -9.32
CA SER A 168 -18.37 -19.02 -10.42
C SER A 168 -17.56 -20.05 -11.21
N LYS A 169 -17.79 -21.33 -10.93
CA LYS A 169 -17.45 -22.48 -11.76
C LYS A 169 -18.31 -22.50 -13.03
N GLU A 170 -19.09 -21.45 -13.26
CA GLU A 170 -19.84 -21.27 -14.49
C GLU A 170 -18.95 -20.67 -15.58
N ALA A 171 -18.84 -21.46 -16.65
CA ALA A 171 -18.17 -21.22 -17.92
C ALA A 171 -16.78 -21.88 -18.14
N ARG A 172 -16.37 -22.86 -17.33
CA ARG A 172 -15.30 -23.82 -17.73
C ARG A 172 -15.85 -25.15 -18.27
N GLY A 173 -17.08 -25.12 -18.76
CA GLY A 173 -17.84 -26.28 -19.22
C GLY A 173 -18.40 -26.10 -20.63
N MET A 174 -17.60 -25.58 -21.56
CA MET A 174 -17.93 -25.71 -22.98
C MET A 174 -16.66 -25.66 -23.85
N ILE A 175 -15.73 -26.59 -23.64
CA ILE A 175 -14.75 -26.89 -24.68
C ILE A 175 -15.53 -27.48 -25.85
N ARG A 176 -15.77 -26.64 -26.87
CA ARG A 176 -16.39 -27.02 -28.15
C ARG A 176 -15.47 -27.97 -28.92
N SER A 177 -16.09 -29.02 -29.46
CA SER A 177 -15.62 -30.01 -30.44
C SER A 177 -14.18 -30.52 -30.30
N ASP A 178 -14.06 -31.68 -29.66
CA ASP A 178 -12.85 -32.51 -29.51
C ASP A 178 -12.09 -32.77 -30.84
N ALA A 179 -12.77 -32.76 -31.99
CA ALA A 179 -12.16 -33.05 -33.30
C ALA A 179 -11.16 -32.00 -33.81
N GLU A 180 -11.46 -30.70 -33.71
CA GLU A 180 -10.56 -29.64 -34.21
C GLU A 180 -9.32 -29.52 -33.32
N GLY A 181 -9.50 -29.58 -31.99
CA GLY A 181 -8.39 -29.56 -31.05
C GLY A 181 -7.47 -30.77 -31.22
N LYS A 182 -8.02 -31.97 -31.44
CA LYS A 182 -7.24 -33.18 -31.78
C LYS A 182 -6.42 -32.99 -33.05
N ARG A 183 -7.01 -32.43 -34.13
CA ARG A 183 -6.30 -32.16 -35.38
C ARG A 183 -5.09 -31.24 -35.19
N LEU A 184 -5.28 -30.13 -34.47
CA LEU A 184 -4.22 -29.16 -34.21
C LEU A 184 -3.12 -29.75 -33.33
N ARG A 185 -3.47 -30.52 -32.30
CA ARG A 185 -2.51 -31.22 -31.43
C ARG A 185 -1.64 -32.21 -32.22
N SER A 186 -2.25 -33.03 -33.09
CA SER A 186 -1.51 -33.99 -33.93
C SER A 186 -0.54 -33.29 -34.88
N HIS A 187 -0.96 -32.20 -35.52
CA HIS A 187 -0.06 -31.45 -36.40
C HIS A 187 1.07 -30.79 -35.60
N TRP A 188 0.77 -30.16 -34.47
CA TRP A 188 1.78 -29.59 -33.58
C TRP A 188 2.82 -30.63 -33.15
N ALA A 189 2.40 -31.84 -32.81
CA ALA A 189 3.31 -32.93 -32.47
C ALA A 189 4.28 -33.27 -33.62
N SER A 190 3.83 -33.19 -34.88
CA SER A 190 4.63 -33.47 -36.07
C SER A 190 5.62 -32.37 -36.47
N MET A 191 5.46 -31.14 -35.95
CA MET A 191 6.35 -30.03 -36.28
C MET A 191 7.76 -30.20 -35.67
N SER A 192 8.78 -29.80 -36.43
CA SER A 192 10.16 -29.77 -35.93
C SER A 192 10.34 -28.74 -34.80
N VAL A 193 11.36 -28.93 -33.96
CA VAL A 193 11.69 -27.99 -32.86
C VAL A 193 11.88 -26.56 -33.38
N GLU A 194 12.55 -26.41 -34.53
CA GLU A 194 12.79 -25.10 -35.14
C GLU A 194 11.50 -24.48 -35.70
N ALA A 195 10.62 -25.28 -36.29
CA ALA A 195 9.31 -24.81 -36.75
C ALA A 195 8.45 -24.32 -35.58
N LYS A 196 8.46 -25.04 -34.44
CA LYS A 196 7.77 -24.63 -33.21
C LYS A 196 8.30 -23.31 -32.66
N LYS A 197 9.63 -23.14 -32.62
CA LYS A 197 10.27 -21.88 -32.17
C LYS A 197 9.95 -20.70 -33.08
N ASN A 198 9.92 -20.91 -34.40
CA ASN A 198 9.61 -19.85 -35.35
C ASN A 198 8.12 -19.49 -35.36
N PHE A 199 7.23 -20.44 -35.08
CA PHE A 199 5.80 -20.16 -34.90
C PHE A 199 5.52 -19.21 -33.72
N MET A 200 6.38 -19.22 -32.69
CA MET A 200 6.29 -18.29 -31.55
C MET A 200 6.71 -16.85 -31.87
N LYS A 201 7.21 -16.58 -33.08
CA LYS A 201 7.61 -15.25 -33.56
C LYS A 201 6.54 -14.71 -34.49
N VAL A 202 5.72 -13.79 -33.99
CA VAL A 202 4.63 -13.20 -34.77
C VAL A 202 5.12 -11.93 -35.45
N SER A 203 5.08 -11.89 -36.78
CA SER A 203 5.46 -10.69 -37.54
C SER A 203 4.44 -9.57 -37.33
N VAL A 204 4.93 -8.39 -36.92
CA VAL A 204 4.09 -7.21 -36.69
C VAL A 204 3.42 -6.73 -37.98
N SER A 205 4.10 -6.82 -39.12
CA SER A 205 3.53 -6.43 -40.42
C SER A 205 2.41 -7.38 -40.86
N LYS A 206 2.60 -8.70 -40.68
CA LYS A 206 1.54 -9.69 -40.95
C LYS A 206 0.32 -9.48 -40.04
N LEU A 207 0.56 -9.25 -38.75
CA LEU A 207 -0.52 -8.98 -37.78
C LEU A 207 -1.30 -7.71 -38.14
N ARG A 208 -0.60 -6.66 -38.57
CA ARG A 208 -1.23 -5.42 -39.06
C ARG A 208 -2.13 -5.67 -40.25
N GLY A 209 -1.64 -6.37 -41.27
CA GLY A 209 -2.44 -6.73 -42.44
C GLY A 209 -3.62 -7.66 -42.09
N TYR A 210 -3.48 -8.50 -41.06
CA TYR A 210 -4.58 -9.33 -40.56
C TYR A 210 -5.67 -8.49 -39.87
N VAL A 211 -5.29 -7.53 -39.01
CA VAL A 211 -6.22 -6.61 -38.36
C VAL A 211 -6.94 -5.72 -39.37
N GLU A 212 -6.22 -5.17 -40.35
CA GLU A 212 -6.80 -4.36 -41.42
C GLU A 212 -7.85 -5.13 -42.23
N ARG A 213 -7.58 -6.41 -42.55
CA ARG A 213 -8.55 -7.27 -43.24
C ARG A 213 -9.81 -7.56 -42.42
N LEU A 214 -9.69 -7.67 -41.09
CA LEU A 214 -10.82 -8.01 -40.22
C LEU A 214 -11.62 -6.79 -39.74
N TYR A 215 -10.95 -5.66 -39.53
CA TYR A 215 -11.48 -4.51 -38.78
C TYR A 215 -11.28 -3.18 -39.51
N GLY A 216 -10.81 -3.20 -40.76
CA GLY A 216 -10.57 -2.01 -41.57
C GLY A 216 -9.44 -1.12 -41.05
N GLU A 217 -9.39 0.10 -41.58
CA GLU A 217 -8.35 1.08 -41.24
C GLU A 217 -8.43 1.55 -39.78
N GLU A 218 -9.64 1.60 -39.20
CA GLU A 218 -9.84 1.98 -37.79
C GLU A 218 -9.16 0.99 -36.84
N GLY A 219 -9.35 -0.32 -37.04
CA GLY A 219 -8.71 -1.34 -36.23
C GLY A 219 -7.19 -1.35 -36.39
N LYS A 220 -6.69 -1.10 -37.60
CA LYS A 220 -5.26 -0.95 -37.89
C LYS A 220 -4.65 0.24 -37.16
N LYS A 221 -5.30 1.41 -37.24
CA LYS A 221 -4.86 2.62 -36.52
C LYS A 221 -4.82 2.39 -35.01
N ALA A 222 -5.84 1.74 -34.45
CA ALA A 222 -5.88 1.43 -33.03
C ALA A 222 -4.76 0.46 -32.61
N LEU A 223 -4.45 -0.55 -33.44
CA LEU A 223 -3.28 -1.42 -33.22
C LEU A 223 -1.97 -0.61 -33.28
N GLU A 224 -1.83 0.29 -34.26
CA GLU A 224 -0.64 1.15 -34.39
C GLU A 224 -0.44 2.05 -33.18
N GLU A 225 -1.50 2.66 -32.63
CA GLU A 225 -1.43 3.46 -31.40
C GLU A 225 -0.88 2.65 -30.21
N VAL A 226 -1.29 1.39 -30.07
CA VAL A 226 -0.76 0.49 -29.03
C VAL A 226 0.70 0.13 -29.27
N LEU A 227 1.06 -0.19 -30.52
CA LEU A 227 2.44 -0.51 -30.88
C LEU A 227 3.38 0.68 -30.69
N ASP A 228 2.95 1.88 -31.04
CA ASP A 228 3.74 3.10 -30.85
C ASP A 228 3.86 3.47 -29.38
N SER A 229 2.78 3.32 -28.61
CA SER A 229 2.80 3.52 -27.16
C SER A 229 3.77 2.56 -26.47
N THR A 230 3.71 1.27 -26.80
CA THR A 230 4.57 0.22 -26.23
C THR A 230 6.03 0.37 -26.68
N ARG A 231 6.26 0.75 -27.94
CA ARG A 231 7.60 1.06 -28.45
C ARG A 231 8.25 2.25 -27.74
N THR A 232 7.48 3.30 -27.48
CA THR A 232 7.97 4.53 -26.85
C THR A 232 8.24 4.33 -25.36
N ASN A 233 7.30 3.70 -24.65
CA ASN A 233 7.36 3.59 -23.19
C ASN A 233 8.02 2.30 -22.68
N LYS A 234 8.27 1.33 -23.58
CA LYS A 234 8.74 -0.03 -23.24
C LYS A 234 7.91 -0.72 -22.17
N LYS A 235 6.60 -0.44 -22.17
CA LYS A 235 5.63 -1.03 -21.26
C LYS A 235 4.30 -1.30 -21.96
N TRP A 236 3.67 -2.40 -21.58
CA TRP A 236 2.31 -2.76 -21.97
C TRP A 236 1.24 -2.17 -21.06
N ARG A 237 1.60 -1.92 -19.79
CA ARG A 237 0.69 -1.45 -18.77
C ARG A 237 0.89 0.04 -18.51
N PHE A 238 -0.21 0.75 -18.40
CA PHE A 238 -0.25 2.12 -17.90
C PHE A 238 -1.44 2.28 -16.95
N TRP A 239 -1.40 3.35 -16.17
CA TRP A 239 -2.48 3.79 -15.29
C TRP A 239 -3.06 5.07 -15.84
N MET A 240 -4.39 5.16 -15.88
CA MET A 240 -5.08 6.35 -16.33
C MET A 240 -5.84 6.99 -15.17
N CYS A 241 -5.64 8.28 -14.95
CA CYS A 241 -6.55 9.07 -14.12
C CYS A 241 -7.85 9.31 -14.90
N ARG A 242 -9.00 9.05 -14.28
CA ARG A 242 -10.31 9.17 -14.96
C ARG A 242 -10.89 10.56 -14.91
N THR A 243 -10.47 11.34 -13.93
CA THR A 243 -10.83 12.74 -13.75
C THR A 243 -10.13 13.59 -14.82
N CYS A 244 -8.79 13.64 -14.83
CA CYS A 244 -8.03 14.48 -15.76
C CYS A 244 -7.53 13.78 -17.05
N SER A 245 -7.86 12.50 -17.25
CA SER A 245 -7.44 11.69 -18.42
C SER A 245 -5.93 11.52 -18.64
N GLN A 246 -5.08 11.88 -17.66
CA GLN A 246 -3.63 11.72 -17.75
C GLN A 246 -3.20 10.24 -17.67
N LYS A 247 -2.15 9.88 -18.43
CA LYS A 247 -1.57 8.52 -18.48
C LYS A 247 -0.24 8.46 -17.74
N PHE A 248 -0.04 7.40 -16.97
CA PHE A 248 1.15 7.17 -16.16
C PHE A 248 1.67 5.75 -16.38
N PHE A 249 2.97 5.59 -16.59
CA PHE A 249 3.60 4.27 -16.81
C PHE A 249 4.26 3.69 -15.55
N TYR A 250 4.15 4.39 -14.43
CA TYR A 250 4.70 3.99 -13.14
C TYR A 250 3.67 4.22 -12.04
N VAL A 251 3.36 3.16 -11.31
CA VAL A 251 2.31 3.17 -10.27
C VAL A 251 2.57 4.22 -9.19
N LYS A 252 3.83 4.42 -8.79
CA LYS A 252 4.21 5.44 -7.78
C LYS A 252 3.90 6.87 -8.25
N LYS A 253 4.16 7.19 -9.53
CA LYS A 253 3.84 8.50 -10.11
C LYS A 253 2.33 8.71 -10.18
N PHE A 254 1.59 7.67 -10.55
CA PHE A 254 0.13 7.70 -10.59
C PHE A 254 -0.50 7.92 -9.20
N ARG A 255 -0.05 7.18 -8.18
CA ARG A 255 -0.53 7.36 -6.80
C ARG A 255 -0.23 8.76 -6.29
N ASN A 256 0.99 9.25 -6.50
CA ASN A 256 1.35 10.61 -6.13
C ASN A 256 0.44 11.63 -6.83
N HIS A 257 0.11 11.44 -8.11
CA HIS A 257 -0.83 12.31 -8.81
C HIS A 257 -2.23 12.30 -8.18
N LEU A 258 -2.78 11.13 -7.85
CA LEU A 258 -4.08 11.06 -7.16
C LEU A 258 -4.05 11.78 -5.80
N GLU A 259 -2.99 11.57 -5.02
CA GLU A 259 -2.82 12.20 -3.70
C GLU A 259 -2.62 13.72 -3.80
N GLN A 260 -1.99 14.21 -4.87
CA GLN A 260 -1.71 15.64 -5.04
C GLN A 260 -2.83 16.41 -5.73
N GLU A 261 -3.34 15.91 -6.84
CA GLU A 261 -4.28 16.65 -7.71
C GLU A 261 -5.76 16.32 -7.41
N HIS A 262 -6.02 15.20 -6.74
CA HIS A 262 -7.37 14.67 -6.59
C HIS A 262 -7.72 14.32 -5.14
N GLY A 263 -7.09 14.97 -4.15
CA GLY A 263 -7.50 14.84 -2.73
C GLY A 263 -7.45 13.42 -2.16
N ALA A 264 -6.73 12.49 -2.81
CA ALA A 264 -6.69 11.08 -2.37
C ALA A 264 -5.85 10.87 -1.10
N LYS A 265 -5.28 11.95 -0.54
CA LYS A 265 -4.57 11.99 0.73
C LYS A 265 -4.98 13.24 1.48
N PHE A 266 -5.17 13.08 2.79
CA PHE A 266 -5.37 14.23 3.66
C PHE A 266 -4.12 15.12 3.69
N LYS A 267 -4.27 16.41 3.40
CA LYS A 267 -3.19 17.40 3.43
C LYS A 267 -3.46 18.39 4.57
N ARG A 268 -2.47 18.62 5.44
CA ARG A 268 -2.47 19.71 6.44
C ARG A 268 -1.21 20.57 6.28
N ALA A 269 -1.33 21.83 6.68
CA ALA A 269 -0.24 22.82 6.57
C ALA A 269 0.97 22.53 7.49
N THR A 270 0.79 21.79 8.59
CA THR A 270 1.84 21.51 9.58
C THR A 270 1.84 20.03 9.99
N ALA A 271 2.99 19.37 9.84
CA ALA A 271 3.16 17.94 10.15
C ALA A 271 3.36 17.65 11.66
N LYS A 272 3.48 18.69 12.50
CA LYS A 272 4.02 18.60 13.88
C LYS A 272 3.25 17.67 14.83
N ASN A 273 1.97 17.35 14.55
CA ASN A 273 1.14 16.52 15.44
C ASN A 273 0.51 15.32 14.72
N MET A 274 1.04 14.95 13.54
CA MET A 274 0.56 13.81 12.78
C MET A 274 0.98 12.50 13.49
N PRO A 275 0.07 11.54 13.70
CA PRO A 275 0.46 10.24 14.21
C PRO A 275 1.49 9.59 13.28
N GLN A 276 2.57 9.11 13.87
CA GLN A 276 3.57 8.32 13.18
C GLN A 276 3.41 6.87 13.59
N MET A 277 3.50 5.98 12.61
CA MET A 277 3.51 4.54 12.88
C MET A 277 4.88 4.15 13.43
N VAL A 278 4.91 3.20 14.34
CA VAL A 278 6.16 2.65 14.87
C VAL A 278 6.98 2.00 13.74
N ASN A 279 8.27 2.35 13.70
CA ASN A 279 9.20 1.87 12.66
C ASN A 279 9.67 0.42 12.92
N GLU A 280 10.31 -0.17 11.92
CA GLU A 280 10.82 -1.55 11.99
C GLU A 280 11.89 -1.73 13.08
N ALA A 281 12.73 -0.71 13.33
CA ALA A 281 13.76 -0.79 14.36
C ALA A 281 13.17 -1.00 15.76
N TRP A 282 12.09 -0.28 16.09
CA TRP A 282 11.35 -0.48 17.33
C TRP A 282 10.63 -1.82 17.37
N ALA A 283 10.09 -2.27 16.24
CA ALA A 283 9.46 -3.59 16.13
C ALA A 283 10.43 -4.70 16.51
N ASP A 284 11.66 -4.64 16.00
CA ASP A 284 12.71 -5.60 16.32
C ASP A 284 13.00 -5.61 17.83
N MET A 285 13.04 -4.44 18.49
CA MET A 285 13.27 -4.37 19.93
C MET A 285 12.08 -4.92 20.74
N MET A 286 10.84 -4.76 20.27
CA MET A 286 9.65 -5.33 20.93
C MET A 286 9.59 -6.86 20.80
N LEU A 287 10.07 -7.39 19.68
CA LEU A 287 10.13 -8.84 19.40
C LEU A 287 11.26 -9.53 20.16
N VAL A 288 12.41 -8.86 20.29
CA VAL A 288 13.58 -9.39 21.01
C VAL A 288 13.33 -9.23 22.50
N GLY A 289 13.32 -10.35 23.24
CA GLY A 289 12.90 -10.35 24.65
C GLY A 289 13.88 -9.67 25.63
N GLY A 290 13.32 -9.20 26.73
CA GLY A 290 13.98 -8.72 27.97
C GLY A 290 12.95 -8.18 28.98
N TRP A 291 11.70 -8.63 28.85
CA TRP A 291 10.49 -8.12 29.52
C TRP A 291 10.36 -8.66 30.95
N GLU A 292 11.41 -8.44 31.75
CA GLU A 292 11.52 -8.88 33.13
C GLU A 292 11.45 -7.68 34.05
N PRO A 293 10.73 -7.76 35.18
CA PRO A 293 10.58 -6.63 36.08
C PRO A 293 11.92 -6.26 36.71
N VAL A 294 12.28 -4.98 36.65
CA VAL A 294 13.45 -4.42 37.29
C VAL A 294 13.08 -3.98 38.70
N ASP A 295 13.97 -4.23 39.66
CA ASP A 295 13.91 -3.66 41.01
C ASP A 295 14.30 -2.18 40.92
N ALA A 296 13.30 -1.31 40.96
CA ALA A 296 13.51 0.13 40.79
C ALA A 296 14.35 0.75 41.91
N VAL A 297 14.28 0.22 43.14
CA VAL A 297 15.05 0.73 44.29
C VAL A 297 16.52 0.34 44.13
N ALA A 298 16.78 -0.96 43.89
CA ALA A 298 18.13 -1.44 43.67
C ALA A 298 18.75 -0.81 42.41
N ALA A 299 17.95 -0.58 41.36
CA ALA A 299 18.41 0.09 40.16
C ALA A 299 18.71 1.57 40.39
N ALA A 300 17.90 2.30 41.16
CA ALA A 300 18.17 3.70 41.48
C ALA A 300 19.47 3.85 42.30
N GLU A 301 19.67 3.00 43.31
CA GLU A 301 20.92 2.96 44.07
C GLU A 301 22.12 2.58 43.18
N MET A 302 21.93 1.62 42.27
CA MET A 302 22.95 1.26 41.29
C MET A 302 23.31 2.46 40.39
N ILE A 303 22.35 3.22 39.89
CA ILE A 303 22.61 4.40 39.06
C ILE A 303 23.39 5.46 39.85
N LYS A 304 23.01 5.72 41.10
CA LYS A 304 23.68 6.72 41.97
C LYS A 304 25.13 6.31 42.30
N THR A 305 25.37 5.03 42.58
CA THR A 305 26.69 4.53 43.03
C THR A 305 27.62 4.15 41.89
N ARG A 306 27.10 3.67 40.75
CA ARG A 306 27.90 3.17 39.61
C ARG A 306 28.62 4.27 38.84
N LEU A 307 28.25 5.55 39.02
CA LEU A 307 29.02 6.67 38.50
C LEU A 307 30.43 6.81 39.11
N GLU A 308 30.71 6.12 40.21
CA GLU A 308 32.07 6.03 40.78
C GLU A 308 32.91 4.89 40.14
N SER A 309 32.30 3.98 39.36
CA SER A 309 33.00 2.86 38.70
C SER A 309 32.49 2.60 37.27
N VAL A 310 33.22 3.14 36.30
CA VAL A 310 32.92 3.20 34.85
C VAL A 310 32.78 1.81 34.19
N LYS A 311 31.67 1.12 34.39
CA LYS A 311 31.27 -0.01 33.54
C LYS A 311 29.95 0.31 32.86
N GLU A 312 30.03 0.74 31.61
CA GLU A 312 28.90 1.09 30.75
C GLU A 312 27.93 -0.09 30.61
N PHE A 313 26.62 0.18 30.62
CA PHE A 313 25.59 -0.84 30.41
C PHE A 313 25.70 -1.38 28.98
N VAL A 314 25.79 -2.70 28.83
CA VAL A 314 25.80 -3.31 27.51
C VAL A 314 24.37 -3.55 27.07
N TYR A 315 23.96 -2.89 25.99
CA TYR A 315 22.66 -3.09 25.36
C TYR A 315 22.78 -3.92 24.09
N GLU A 316 21.99 -4.99 24.03
CA GLU A 316 21.80 -5.79 22.84
C GLU A 316 20.36 -5.58 22.35
N LYS A 317 20.21 -4.95 21.17
CA LYS A 317 18.90 -4.66 20.56
C LYS A 317 17.92 -3.95 21.51
N GLY A 318 18.42 -2.98 22.29
CA GLY A 318 17.61 -2.17 23.20
C GLY A 318 17.35 -2.80 24.58
N TRP A 319 17.99 -3.93 24.93
CA TRP A 319 17.84 -4.60 26.23
C TRP A 319 19.20 -4.80 26.91
N SER A 320 19.24 -4.68 28.24
CA SER A 320 20.45 -4.94 29.03
C SER A 320 20.16 -5.94 30.16
N LYS A 321 21.02 -6.94 30.31
CA LYS A 321 20.93 -7.95 31.38
C LYS A 321 21.61 -7.50 32.69
N ASP A 322 22.20 -6.31 32.70
CA ASP A 322 22.93 -5.78 33.85
C ASP A 322 22.00 -5.17 34.91
N TRP A 323 20.70 -5.02 34.60
CA TRP A 323 19.72 -4.46 35.53
C TRP A 323 19.34 -5.45 36.65
N PRO A 324 19.11 -4.95 37.88
CA PRO A 324 18.71 -5.82 38.98
C PRO A 324 17.25 -6.24 38.78
N LEU A 325 17.00 -7.54 38.67
CA LEU A 325 15.65 -8.06 38.48
C LEU A 325 14.90 -8.18 39.81
N ALA A 326 13.61 -7.90 39.79
CA ALA A 326 12.69 -8.14 40.89
C ALA A 326 12.03 -9.52 40.77
N GLU A 327 11.87 -10.23 41.87
CA GLU A 327 11.04 -11.45 41.92
C GLU A 327 9.56 -11.07 42.03
N ASP A 328 8.96 -10.61 40.91
CA ASP A 328 7.57 -10.16 40.86
C ASP A 328 6.80 -10.87 39.73
N GLU A 329 6.02 -11.88 40.09
CA GLU A 329 5.25 -12.69 39.15
C GLU A 329 4.11 -11.88 38.50
N GLU A 330 3.50 -10.93 39.24
CA GLU A 330 2.41 -10.11 38.71
C GLU A 330 2.93 -9.17 37.62
N ARG A 331 4.02 -8.44 37.88
CA ARG A 331 4.66 -7.57 36.88
C ARG A 331 5.16 -8.37 35.69
N THR A 332 5.74 -9.56 35.92
CA THR A 332 6.18 -10.46 34.84
C THR A 332 5.03 -10.82 33.90
N ASN A 333 3.86 -11.17 34.45
CA ASN A 333 2.68 -11.51 33.66
C ASN A 333 2.11 -10.29 32.92
N LEU A 334 2.10 -9.11 33.56
CA LEU A 334 1.66 -7.86 32.92
C LEU A 334 2.58 -7.47 31.76
N LEU A 335 3.90 -7.51 31.95
CA LEU A 335 4.88 -7.18 30.92
C LEU A 335 4.75 -8.09 29.68
N LYS A 336 4.58 -9.41 29.89
CA LYS A 336 4.32 -10.36 28.78
C LYS A 336 3.01 -10.05 28.03
N GLN A 337 1.94 -9.70 28.75
CA GLN A 337 0.68 -9.30 28.13
C GLN A 337 0.82 -8.00 27.33
N ILE A 338 1.53 -7.02 27.86
CA ILE A 338 1.81 -5.75 27.16
C ILE A 338 2.62 -6.01 25.91
N GLN A 339 3.69 -6.81 26.00
CA GLN A 339 4.50 -7.19 24.83
C GLN A 339 3.63 -7.80 23.73
N TYR A 340 2.78 -8.77 24.09
CA TYR A 340 1.87 -9.41 23.14
C TYR A 340 0.94 -8.40 22.45
N LEU A 341 0.33 -7.48 23.22
CA LEU A 341 -0.55 -6.45 22.67
C LEU A 341 0.20 -5.49 21.74
N LEU A 342 1.40 -5.05 22.11
CA LEU A 342 2.23 -4.17 21.28
C LEU A 342 2.58 -4.80 19.94
N VAL A 343 3.02 -6.07 19.95
CA VAL A 343 3.33 -6.81 18.72
C VAL A 343 2.08 -6.93 17.85
N LEU A 344 0.94 -7.30 18.43
CA LEU A 344 -0.32 -7.43 17.68
C LEU A 344 -0.78 -6.10 17.06
N LEU A 345 -0.66 -4.99 17.80
CA LEU A 345 -0.99 -3.64 17.32
C LEU A 345 -0.02 -3.16 16.22
N TRP A 346 1.26 -3.51 16.33
CA TRP A 346 2.25 -3.20 15.32
C TRP A 346 2.02 -3.99 14.02
N GLU A 347 1.80 -5.32 14.11
CA GLU A 347 1.47 -6.16 12.95
C GLU A 347 0.20 -5.68 12.25
N SER A 348 -0.78 -5.20 13.03
CA SER A 348 -2.02 -4.61 12.54
C SER A 348 -1.85 -3.21 11.93
N LYS A 349 -0.66 -2.59 12.06
CA LYS A 349 -0.29 -1.24 11.60
C LYS A 349 -1.09 -0.11 12.27
N VAL A 350 -1.40 -0.26 13.56
CA VAL A 350 -2.19 0.70 14.34
C VAL A 350 -1.47 1.24 15.57
N LEU A 351 -0.29 0.70 15.90
CA LEU A 351 0.54 1.20 17.00
C LEU A 351 1.17 2.55 16.62
N SER A 352 0.82 3.58 17.38
CA SER A 352 1.36 4.92 17.22
C SER A 352 2.67 5.10 17.98
N PHE A 353 3.57 5.90 17.45
CA PHE A 353 4.83 6.24 18.11
C PHE A 353 4.59 7.03 19.40
N THR A 354 3.60 7.94 19.42
CA THR A 354 3.18 8.67 20.63
C THR A 354 2.82 7.73 21.79
N THR A 355 2.17 6.60 21.49
CA THR A 355 1.85 5.57 22.50
C THR A 355 3.11 4.97 23.08
N LEU A 356 4.11 4.67 22.25
CA LEU A 356 5.40 4.20 22.77
C LEU A 356 6.06 5.29 23.59
N GLU A 357 6.23 6.52 23.08
CA GLU A 357 6.86 7.62 23.80
C GLU A 357 6.26 7.82 25.19
N TRP A 358 4.92 7.84 25.30
CA TRP A 358 4.23 7.93 26.58
C TRP A 358 4.54 6.76 27.52
N MET A 359 4.54 5.52 27.03
CA MET A 359 4.91 4.34 27.84
C MET A 359 6.37 4.41 28.36
N MET A 360 7.21 5.20 27.67
CA MET A 360 8.62 5.36 27.98
C MET A 360 8.92 6.58 28.85
N GLU A 361 7.94 7.43 29.15
CA GLU A 361 8.11 8.48 30.17
C GLU A 361 8.32 7.80 31.51
N LEU A 362 9.39 8.15 32.25
CA LEU A 362 9.85 7.42 33.44
C LEU A 362 9.62 8.20 34.73
N PRO A 363 8.37 8.32 35.24
CA PRO A 363 8.13 9.05 36.47
C PRO A 363 8.67 8.31 37.71
N ILE A 364 8.92 7.00 37.64
CA ILE A 364 9.28 6.19 38.81
C ILE A 364 10.71 6.42 39.30
N LEU A 365 11.70 6.51 38.41
CA LEU A 365 13.08 6.77 38.84
C LEU A 365 13.26 8.19 39.39
N ALA A 366 12.45 9.14 38.93
CA ALA A 366 12.41 10.49 39.49
C ALA A 366 11.98 10.50 40.97
N ARG A 367 11.13 9.56 41.41
CA ARG A 367 10.76 9.40 42.84
C ARG A 367 11.95 9.02 43.72
N PHE A 368 13.00 8.46 43.14
CA PHE A 368 14.23 8.08 43.82
C PHE A 368 15.36 9.08 43.56
N GLU A 369 15.04 10.33 43.19
CA GLU A 369 16.02 11.41 42.93
C GLU A 369 17.02 11.10 41.80
N VAL A 370 16.66 10.21 40.87
CA VAL A 370 17.46 9.97 39.67
C VAL A 370 17.08 11.01 38.61
N THR A 371 18.04 11.82 38.18
CA THR A 371 17.81 12.85 37.15
C THR A 371 17.77 12.25 35.75
N GLU A 372 17.11 12.92 34.80
CA GLU A 372 17.03 12.46 33.41
C GLU A 372 18.41 12.35 32.74
N SER A 373 19.38 13.16 33.16
CA SER A 373 20.78 13.07 32.70
C SER A 373 21.40 11.71 33.03
N LEU A 374 21.15 11.20 34.23
CA LEU A 374 21.64 9.89 34.68
C LEU A 374 20.99 8.75 33.90
N ILE A 375 19.69 8.86 33.63
CA ILE A 375 18.95 7.88 32.81
C ILE A 375 19.51 7.85 31.37
N THR A 376 19.90 9.01 30.85
CA THR A 376 20.55 9.15 29.54
C THR A 376 21.92 8.50 29.51
N GLU A 377 22.76 8.74 30.51
CA GLU A 377 24.08 8.12 30.65
C GLU A 377 24.01 6.60 30.79
N CYS A 378 22.93 6.08 31.39
CA CYS A 378 22.68 4.65 31.49
C CYS A 378 22.15 4.01 30.19
N GLY A 379 22.01 4.78 29.10
CA GLY A 379 21.54 4.28 27.80
C GLY A 379 20.07 3.86 27.79
N LEU A 380 19.28 4.20 28.81
CA LEU A 380 17.86 3.82 28.91
C LEU A 380 16.96 4.65 27.98
N VAL A 381 17.39 5.85 27.59
CA VAL A 381 16.62 6.73 26.69
C VAL A 381 16.38 6.05 25.36
N GLY A 382 15.11 5.99 24.93
CA GLY A 382 14.73 5.40 23.65
C GLY A 382 14.83 3.86 23.60
N THR A 383 14.85 3.18 24.75
CA THR A 383 14.88 1.71 24.83
C THR A 383 13.64 1.16 25.51
N PRO A 384 12.98 0.09 25.01
CA PRO A 384 11.77 -0.49 25.61
C PRO A 384 11.98 -0.95 27.06
N GLN A 385 13.23 -1.19 27.48
CA GLN A 385 13.59 -1.60 28.84
C GLN A 385 13.00 -0.70 29.94
N ARG A 386 12.78 0.60 29.68
CA ARG A 386 12.19 1.52 30.67
C ARG A 386 10.85 1.02 31.23
N ILE A 387 10.06 0.32 30.41
CA ILE A 387 8.76 -0.21 30.86
C ILE A 387 8.91 -1.20 32.03
N CYS A 388 10.06 -1.86 32.13
CA CYS A 388 10.34 -2.84 33.16
C CYS A 388 10.54 -2.23 34.55
N PHE A 389 10.65 -0.90 34.67
CA PHE A 389 10.76 -0.19 35.95
C PHE A 389 9.40 0.18 36.53
N TRP A 390 8.31 0.03 35.77
CA TRP A 390 6.98 0.43 36.21
C TRP A 390 6.40 -0.51 37.27
N ASP A 391 5.60 0.05 38.19
CA ASP A 391 4.87 -0.71 39.19
C ASP A 391 3.63 -1.41 38.59
N CYS A 392 2.98 -2.27 39.38
CA CYS A 392 1.79 -3.01 38.93
C CYS A 392 0.62 -2.09 38.53
N HIS A 393 0.44 -0.94 39.17
CA HIS A 393 -0.68 -0.04 38.90
C HIS A 393 -0.56 0.54 37.49
N GLU A 394 0.62 1.03 37.16
CA GLU A 394 0.87 1.67 35.87
C GLU A 394 0.96 0.65 34.73
N LEU A 395 1.52 -0.53 34.98
CA LEU A 395 1.47 -1.62 34.00
C LEU A 395 0.02 -2.06 33.70
N LYS A 396 -0.86 -2.09 34.71
CA LYS A 396 -2.29 -2.34 34.50
C LYS A 396 -2.93 -1.25 33.64
N ARG A 397 -2.62 0.03 33.93
CA ARG A 397 -3.10 1.17 33.13
C ARG A 397 -2.67 1.08 31.67
N ILE A 398 -1.39 0.82 31.41
CA ILE A 398 -0.86 0.63 30.04
C ILE A 398 -1.60 -0.51 29.34
N ARG A 399 -1.70 -1.67 29.99
CA ARG A 399 -2.40 -2.84 29.44
C ARG A 399 -3.86 -2.49 29.09
N ASP A 400 -4.56 -1.82 29.98
CA ASP A 400 -5.97 -1.49 29.81
C ASP A 400 -6.17 -0.47 28.69
N LEU A 401 -5.28 0.51 28.56
CA LEU A 401 -5.25 1.43 27.42
C LEU A 401 -5.02 0.69 26.08
N LEU A 402 -4.03 -0.21 26.03
CA LEU A 402 -3.73 -0.98 24.82
C LEU A 402 -4.91 -1.87 24.40
N LYS A 403 -5.69 -2.40 25.35
CA LYS A 403 -6.91 -3.18 25.08
C LYS A 403 -8.06 -2.35 24.50
N LEU A 404 -8.08 -1.03 24.74
CA LEU A 404 -9.08 -0.13 24.16
C LEU A 404 -8.81 0.20 22.68
N ILE A 405 -7.60 -0.07 22.19
CA ILE A 405 -7.24 0.16 20.79
C ILE A 405 -7.87 -0.95 19.92
N LYS A 406 -8.61 -0.52 18.89
CA LYS A 406 -9.17 -1.44 17.89
C LYS A 406 -8.10 -1.85 16.88
N PHE A 407 -8.14 -3.11 16.42
CA PHE A 407 -7.23 -3.64 15.40
C PHE A 407 -7.74 -3.43 13.96
N GLU A 408 -9.06 -3.40 13.81
CA GLU A 408 -9.74 -3.24 12.54
C GLU A 408 -10.83 -2.18 12.65
N ARG A 409 -11.12 -1.57 11.50
CA ARG A 409 -12.22 -0.62 11.35
C ARG A 409 -13.36 -1.36 10.68
N ASP A 410 -14.52 -1.37 11.33
CA ASP A 410 -15.75 -1.90 10.75
C ASP A 410 -16.34 -0.86 9.78
N ASP A 411 -15.72 -0.73 8.61
CA ASP A 411 -16.06 0.26 7.59
C ASP A 411 -16.36 -0.34 6.20
N GLY A 412 -16.44 -1.67 6.11
CA GLY A 412 -16.70 -2.41 4.89
C GLY A 412 -15.66 -2.21 3.78
N THR A 413 -14.44 -1.75 4.09
CA THR A 413 -13.34 -1.67 3.10
C THR A 413 -13.08 -3.03 2.44
N ASP A 414 -13.25 -4.13 3.19
CA ASP A 414 -13.13 -5.50 2.68
C ASP A 414 -14.20 -5.84 1.63
N LEU A 415 -15.42 -5.30 1.75
CA LEU A 415 -16.47 -5.43 0.74
C LEU A 415 -16.07 -4.70 -0.54
N VAL A 416 -15.50 -3.50 -0.43
CA VAL A 416 -14.98 -2.77 -1.60
C VAL A 416 -13.86 -3.56 -2.27
N CYS A 417 -12.91 -4.10 -1.51
CA CYS A 417 -11.85 -4.96 -2.06
C CYS A 417 -12.42 -6.18 -2.81
N ARG A 418 -13.44 -6.85 -2.24
CA ARG A 418 -14.13 -7.97 -2.90
C ARG A 418 -14.85 -7.56 -4.18
N ALA A 419 -15.50 -6.39 -4.19
CA ALA A 419 -16.16 -5.84 -5.37
C ALA A 419 -15.16 -5.60 -6.50
N VAL A 420 -14.01 -4.98 -6.19
CA VAL A 420 -12.95 -4.71 -7.17
C VAL A 420 -12.26 -6.00 -7.63
N GLU A 421 -11.97 -6.93 -6.73
CA GLU A 421 -11.38 -8.23 -7.09
C GLU A 421 -12.25 -8.98 -8.10
N ARG A 422 -13.58 -8.94 -7.97
CA ARG A 422 -14.49 -9.57 -8.94
C ARG A 422 -14.46 -8.91 -10.32
N LEU A 423 -14.22 -7.60 -10.38
CA LEU A 423 -14.12 -6.84 -11.62
C LEU A 423 -12.73 -7.02 -12.28
N CYS A 424 -11.65 -6.95 -11.49
CA CYS A 424 -10.27 -7.03 -11.96
C CYS A 424 -9.75 -8.47 -12.12
N GLY A 425 -10.31 -9.45 -11.41
CA GLY A 425 -9.82 -10.85 -11.42
C GLY A 425 -9.87 -11.53 -12.78
N ARG A 426 -10.63 -10.97 -13.74
CA ARG A 426 -10.74 -11.47 -15.13
C ARG A 426 -9.70 -10.90 -16.10
N THR A 427 -8.96 -9.85 -15.71
CA THR A 427 -8.07 -9.11 -16.63
C THR A 427 -6.59 -9.47 -16.49
N GLY A 428 -6.23 -10.36 -15.56
CA GLY A 428 -4.87 -10.82 -15.35
C GLY A 428 -4.25 -11.47 -16.60
N VAL A 429 -3.19 -10.85 -17.11
CA VAL A 429 -2.36 -11.43 -18.18
C VAL A 429 -1.31 -12.31 -17.52
N LYS A 430 -1.25 -13.59 -17.90
CA LYS A 430 -0.31 -14.55 -17.32
C LYS A 430 0.94 -14.71 -18.18
N GLU A 431 0.90 -14.23 -19.42
CA GLU A 431 1.89 -14.47 -20.46
C GLU A 431 2.73 -13.23 -20.74
N LYS A 432 4.04 -13.43 -20.91
CA LYS A 432 4.92 -12.40 -21.48
C LYS A 432 4.65 -12.25 -22.98
N ILE A 433 4.67 -11.01 -23.44
CA ILE A 433 4.71 -10.66 -24.85
C ILE A 433 5.85 -9.65 -24.99
N GLU A 434 6.89 -10.00 -25.72
CA GLU A 434 8.11 -9.20 -25.87
C GLU A 434 8.32 -8.83 -27.34
N PHE A 435 9.36 -8.05 -27.62
CA PHE A 435 9.72 -7.66 -28.98
C PHE A 435 11.18 -7.95 -29.26
N ASP A 436 11.50 -8.17 -30.53
CA ASP A 436 12.87 -8.10 -31.02
C ASP A 436 13.38 -6.65 -31.01
N GLU A 437 14.70 -6.47 -31.11
CA GLU A 437 15.36 -5.16 -31.10
C GLU A 437 14.78 -4.16 -32.11
N ARG A 438 14.30 -4.65 -33.26
CA ARG A 438 13.72 -3.82 -34.34
C ARG A 438 12.21 -3.65 -34.24
N PHE A 439 11.54 -4.22 -33.23
CA PHE A 439 10.08 -4.22 -33.11
C PHE A 439 9.37 -4.73 -34.38
N SER A 440 10.02 -5.67 -35.08
CA SER A 440 9.51 -6.32 -36.29
C SER A 440 8.72 -7.60 -35.97
N PHE A 441 9.03 -8.23 -34.84
CA PHE A 441 8.41 -9.46 -34.35
C PHE A 441 7.98 -9.31 -32.90
N MET A 442 6.75 -9.74 -32.61
CA MET A 442 6.32 -10.05 -31.25
C MET A 442 6.79 -11.46 -30.88
N LEU A 443 7.38 -11.58 -29.71
CA LEU A 443 7.89 -12.81 -29.13
C LEU A 443 6.96 -13.23 -28.01
N LEU A 444 6.31 -14.38 -28.18
CA LEU A 444 5.44 -14.95 -27.17
C LEU A 444 6.22 -15.58 -26.03
N ASP A 445 5.58 -15.72 -24.89
CA ASP A 445 6.16 -16.33 -23.70
C ASP A 445 6.75 -17.72 -23.99
N LYS A 446 8.06 -17.86 -23.81
CA LYS A 446 8.76 -19.15 -23.96
C LYS A 446 8.22 -20.24 -23.03
N ARG A 447 7.51 -19.90 -21.94
CA ARG A 447 6.87 -20.85 -21.03
C ARG A 447 5.72 -21.60 -21.70
N LEU A 448 5.04 -21.00 -22.69
CA LEU A 448 4.01 -21.67 -23.51
C LEU A 448 4.55 -22.91 -24.24
N LEU A 449 5.86 -22.99 -24.46
CA LEU A 449 6.52 -24.14 -25.06
C LEU A 449 6.90 -25.24 -24.05
N ARG A 450 6.80 -25.02 -22.73
CA ARG A 450 7.25 -25.98 -21.71
C ARG A 450 6.14 -26.48 -20.78
N GLY A 451 5.01 -25.79 -20.72
CA GLY A 451 3.91 -26.12 -19.82
C GLY A 451 3.46 -24.96 -18.93
N LYS A 452 2.56 -25.27 -18.00
CA LYS A 452 1.79 -24.37 -17.12
C LYS A 452 2.46 -23.02 -16.84
N ILE A 453 1.75 -21.95 -17.16
CA ILE A 453 2.22 -20.58 -16.98
C ILE A 453 1.82 -20.10 -15.59
N ASP A 454 2.79 -20.06 -14.68
CA ASP A 454 2.56 -19.43 -13.39
C ASP A 454 2.28 -17.92 -13.57
N PRO A 455 1.29 -17.36 -12.85
CA PRO A 455 1.05 -15.93 -12.83
C PRO A 455 2.33 -15.19 -12.42
N PHE A 456 2.63 -14.10 -13.11
CA PHE A 456 3.71 -13.20 -12.75
C PHE A 456 3.23 -11.77 -12.98
N ASP A 457 3.64 -10.83 -12.12
CA ASP A 457 3.38 -9.41 -12.29
C ASP A 457 4.70 -8.67 -12.54
N ASP A 458 4.90 -8.23 -13.77
CA ASP A 458 6.08 -7.46 -14.22
C ASP A 458 5.77 -5.97 -14.41
N GLU A 459 4.62 -5.50 -13.91
CA GLU A 459 4.07 -4.17 -14.23
C GLU A 459 3.99 -3.88 -15.73
N GLY A 460 3.92 -4.91 -16.58
CA GLY A 460 3.91 -4.79 -18.03
C GLY A 460 5.23 -4.37 -18.66
N ALA A 461 6.37 -4.57 -18.01
CA ALA A 461 7.68 -4.28 -18.61
C ALA A 461 7.92 -5.06 -19.92
N ILE A 462 8.58 -4.41 -20.88
CA ILE A 462 9.01 -5.03 -22.14
C ILE A 462 10.52 -5.15 -22.13
N ASP A 463 11.00 -6.39 -22.09
CA ASP A 463 12.42 -6.69 -22.28
C ASP A 463 12.75 -6.68 -23.78
N VAL A 464 13.80 -5.95 -24.17
CA VAL A 464 14.32 -6.00 -25.54
C VAL A 464 15.13 -7.28 -25.70
N CYS A 465 14.57 -8.24 -26.42
CA CYS A 465 15.13 -9.57 -26.51
C CYS A 465 16.12 -9.69 -27.67
N LYS A 466 17.26 -10.33 -27.39
CA LYS A 466 18.25 -10.71 -28.40
C LYS A 466 17.69 -11.80 -29.32
N HIS A 467 18.34 -11.97 -30.47
CA HIS A 467 17.94 -12.93 -31.51
C HIS A 467 17.87 -14.39 -31.02
N ASP A 468 18.50 -14.73 -29.89
CA ASP A 468 18.58 -16.05 -29.29
C ASP A 468 17.50 -16.35 -28.22
N TYR A 469 16.42 -15.55 -28.16
CA TYR A 469 15.37 -15.66 -27.13
C TYR A 469 14.86 -17.09 -26.85
N TYR A 470 14.66 -17.90 -27.91
CA TYR A 470 14.20 -19.30 -27.79
C TYR A 470 15.32 -20.34 -27.90
N ALA A 471 16.60 -19.94 -28.02
CA ALA A 471 17.71 -20.86 -28.31
C ALA A 471 17.81 -21.98 -27.27
N LYS A 472 17.74 -21.64 -25.98
CA LYS A 472 17.80 -22.57 -24.85
C LYS A 472 16.46 -23.23 -24.48
N THR A 473 15.39 -22.93 -25.21
CA THR A 473 14.05 -23.48 -24.92
C THR A 473 13.83 -24.77 -25.69
N GLN A 474 13.55 -25.86 -24.99
CA GLN A 474 13.11 -27.12 -25.59
C GLN A 474 11.58 -27.20 -25.55
N PRO A 475 10.89 -27.23 -26.71
CA PRO A 475 9.45 -27.40 -26.76
C PRO A 475 9.00 -28.77 -26.24
N GLN A 476 8.04 -28.80 -25.32
CA GLN A 476 7.42 -29.97 -24.71
C GLN A 476 5.90 -29.79 -24.69
N GLY A 477 5.17 -30.90 -24.81
CA GLY A 477 3.71 -30.90 -24.70
C GLY A 477 2.96 -30.15 -25.82
N ASP A 478 1.68 -29.88 -25.55
CA ASP A 478 0.73 -29.21 -26.43
C ASP A 478 0.01 -28.04 -25.73
N ASP A 479 0.58 -27.51 -24.64
CA ASP A 479 0.00 -26.43 -23.84
C ASP A 479 -0.29 -25.17 -24.65
N ILE A 480 0.53 -24.88 -25.66
CA ILE A 480 0.26 -23.79 -26.62
C ILE A 480 -1.05 -24.01 -27.39
N ILE A 481 -1.37 -25.25 -27.76
CA ILE A 481 -2.62 -25.57 -28.46
C ILE A 481 -3.78 -25.42 -27.50
N THR A 482 -3.62 -25.87 -26.26
CA THR A 482 -4.60 -25.61 -25.20
C THR A 482 -4.79 -24.12 -24.97
N TRP A 483 -3.72 -23.32 -24.97
CA TRP A 483 -3.77 -21.87 -24.85
C TRP A 483 -4.47 -21.18 -26.04
N LEU A 484 -4.23 -21.64 -27.27
CA LEU A 484 -4.91 -21.14 -28.48
C LEU A 484 -6.41 -21.47 -28.48
N LEU A 485 -6.79 -22.62 -27.92
CA LEU A 485 -8.18 -23.09 -27.83
C LEU A 485 -8.92 -22.53 -26.60
N ASP A 486 -8.19 -22.09 -25.58
CA ASP A 486 -8.70 -21.36 -24.41
C ASP A 486 -9.05 -19.91 -24.81
N TYR A 487 -10.05 -19.77 -25.66
CA TYR A 487 -10.52 -18.52 -26.24
C TYR A 487 -12.05 -18.42 -26.12
N LEU A 488 -12.53 -17.41 -25.41
CA LEU A 488 -13.94 -17.01 -25.45
C LEU A 488 -14.17 -16.29 -26.79
N LEU A 489 -14.91 -16.94 -27.69
CA LEU A 489 -15.49 -16.30 -28.88
C LEU A 489 -16.49 -15.25 -28.41
N ILE A 490 -15.99 -14.06 -28.05
CA ILE A 490 -16.84 -12.88 -28.00
C ILE A 490 -17.14 -12.53 -29.45
N ASP A 491 -18.44 -12.47 -29.72
CA ASP A 491 -19.10 -12.31 -31.00
C ASP A 491 -18.40 -11.27 -31.90
N GLY A 492 -17.89 -11.70 -33.05
CA GLY A 492 -17.63 -10.90 -34.28
C GLY A 492 -16.73 -9.65 -34.25
N SER A 493 -16.81 -8.77 -33.27
CA SER A 493 -16.14 -7.47 -33.22
C SER A 493 -14.92 -7.52 -32.30
N PHE A 494 -13.74 -7.23 -32.87
CA PHE A 494 -12.69 -6.60 -32.08
C PHE A 494 -13.11 -5.15 -31.93
N GLU A 495 -13.89 -4.87 -30.91
CA GLU A 495 -13.91 -3.52 -30.37
C GLU A 495 -12.62 -3.39 -29.56
N PHE A 496 -11.73 -2.47 -29.98
CA PHE A 496 -10.91 -1.82 -28.98
C PHE A 496 -11.85 -1.38 -27.86
N PRO A 497 -11.50 -1.58 -26.58
CA PRO A 497 -12.37 -1.17 -25.51
C PRO A 497 -12.88 0.24 -25.77
N ARG A 498 -14.15 0.47 -25.42
CA ARG A 498 -14.65 1.81 -25.06
C ARG A 498 -13.51 2.64 -24.48
N SER A 499 -13.46 3.93 -24.80
CA SER A 499 -12.41 4.87 -24.38
C SER A 499 -11.82 4.41 -23.06
N ALA A 500 -10.49 4.25 -22.96
CA ALA A 500 -9.88 3.64 -21.78
C ALA A 500 -10.51 4.24 -20.52
N ARG A 501 -10.74 5.55 -20.52
CA ARG A 501 -11.48 6.37 -19.54
C ARG A 501 -12.83 5.81 -19.06
N ALA A 502 -13.70 5.36 -19.95
CA ALA A 502 -15.06 4.90 -19.65
C ALA A 502 -15.15 3.53 -18.96
N HIS A 503 -14.09 2.72 -19.01
CA HIS A 503 -14.12 1.37 -18.45
C HIS A 503 -14.18 1.40 -16.91
N ASN A 504 -15.22 0.80 -16.34
CA ASN A 504 -15.48 0.75 -14.89
C ASN A 504 -15.44 2.14 -14.23
N LEU A 505 -15.82 3.19 -14.97
CA LEU A 505 -15.77 4.57 -14.48
C LEU A 505 -16.66 4.77 -13.24
N ASP A 506 -17.82 4.14 -13.24
CA ASP A 506 -18.78 4.15 -12.14
C ASP A 506 -18.16 3.71 -10.80
N ILE A 507 -17.60 2.50 -10.74
CA ILE A 507 -16.99 1.98 -9.51
C ILE A 507 -15.69 2.74 -9.18
N TRP A 508 -14.97 3.21 -10.19
CA TRP A 508 -13.77 4.02 -10.00
C TRP A 508 -14.10 5.33 -9.29
N VAL A 509 -15.13 6.04 -9.76
CA VAL A 509 -15.62 7.27 -9.13
C VAL A 509 -16.11 6.98 -7.72
N ALA A 510 -16.88 5.91 -7.52
CA ALA A 510 -17.36 5.52 -6.19
C ALA A 510 -16.20 5.35 -5.18
N ILE A 511 -15.11 4.69 -5.59
CA ILE A 511 -13.96 4.47 -4.72
C ILE A 511 -13.17 5.75 -4.49
N LEU A 512 -13.00 6.60 -5.51
CA LEU A 512 -12.37 7.91 -5.31
C LEU A 512 -13.15 8.74 -4.28
N ARG A 513 -14.48 8.71 -4.33
CA ARG A 513 -15.35 9.39 -3.36
C ARG A 513 -15.33 8.73 -1.98
N ALA A 514 -15.22 7.41 -1.90
CA ALA A 514 -14.97 6.72 -0.64
C ALA A 514 -13.63 7.13 0.00
N ILE A 515 -12.59 7.37 -0.80
CA ILE A 515 -11.31 7.90 -0.32
C ILE A 515 -11.49 9.33 0.20
N HIS A 516 -12.20 10.21 -0.53
CA HIS A 516 -12.51 11.57 -0.08
C HIS A 516 -13.27 11.55 1.26
N TYR A 517 -14.26 10.67 1.40
CA TYR A 517 -15.01 10.49 2.64
C TYR A 517 -14.11 10.06 3.79
N THR A 518 -13.20 9.14 3.52
CA THR A 518 -12.23 8.64 4.49
C THR A 518 -11.23 9.73 4.90
N CYS A 519 -10.80 10.58 3.97
CA CYS A 519 -9.99 11.77 4.27
C CYS A 519 -10.76 12.78 5.14
N ARG A 520 -12.06 12.97 4.94
CA ARG A 520 -12.91 13.82 5.80
C ARG A 520 -13.01 13.26 7.21
N ASP A 521 -13.27 11.95 7.35
CA ASP A 521 -13.30 11.28 8.66
C ASP A 521 -11.94 11.39 9.37
N TRP A 522 -10.83 11.20 8.62
CA TRP A 522 -9.48 11.45 9.11
C TRP A 522 -9.34 12.87 9.67
N GLY A 523 -9.79 13.88 8.91
CA GLY A 523 -9.78 15.28 9.32
C GLY A 523 -10.56 15.55 10.60
N THR A 524 -11.75 14.93 10.75
CA THR A 524 -12.56 15.03 11.98
C THR A 524 -11.86 14.38 13.17
N LYS A 525 -11.23 13.20 13.01
CA LYS A 525 -10.48 12.54 14.10
C LYS A 525 -9.30 13.40 14.53
N TYR A 526 -8.56 13.95 13.57
CA TYR A 526 -7.46 14.84 13.87
C TYR A 526 -7.94 16.14 14.54
N GLY A 527 -9.06 16.73 14.11
CA GLY A 527 -9.65 17.91 14.75
C GLY A 527 -9.85 17.69 16.25
N ARG A 528 -10.48 16.57 16.62
CA ARG A 528 -10.66 16.18 18.03
C ARG A 528 -9.33 15.94 18.75
N LYS A 529 -8.35 15.29 18.11
CA LYS A 529 -7.01 15.13 18.69
C LYS A 529 -6.42 16.51 19.01
N PHE A 530 -6.53 17.45 18.08
CA PHE A 530 -6.00 18.80 18.24
C PHE A 530 -6.68 19.55 19.38
N GLU A 531 -8.01 19.45 19.51
CA GLU A 531 -8.74 20.01 20.65
C GLU A 531 -8.23 19.47 21.99
N ASN A 532 -7.99 18.15 22.08
CA ASN A 532 -7.41 17.53 23.29
C ASN A 532 -5.99 18.03 23.57
N LEU A 533 -5.15 18.20 22.54
CA LEU A 533 -3.79 18.74 22.71
C LEU A 533 -3.81 20.21 23.19
N CYS A 534 -4.72 21.03 22.67
CA CYS A 534 -4.92 22.39 23.15
C CYS A 534 -5.36 22.40 24.63
N TYR A 535 -6.27 21.50 25.00
CA TYR A 535 -6.76 21.34 26.36
C TYR A 535 -5.65 20.89 27.32
N ASP A 536 -4.81 19.92 26.95
CA ASP A 536 -3.65 19.50 27.76
C ASP A 536 -2.64 20.63 27.99
N LYS A 537 -2.39 21.45 26.96
CA LYS A 537 -1.52 22.63 27.09
C LYS A 537 -2.08 23.60 28.14
N VAL A 538 -3.37 23.88 28.06
CA VAL A 538 -4.07 24.75 29.02
C VAL A 538 -4.00 24.19 30.45
N LEU A 539 -4.23 22.89 30.65
CA LEU A 539 -4.09 22.26 31.97
C LEU A 539 -2.64 22.34 32.48
N THR A 540 -1.67 22.25 31.59
CA THR A 540 -0.25 22.42 31.93
C THR A 540 0.03 23.84 32.39
N ASP A 541 -0.52 24.85 31.71
CA ASP A 541 -0.42 26.25 32.13
C ASP A 541 -1.08 26.48 33.50
N ALA A 542 -2.27 25.90 33.74
CA ALA A 542 -2.93 25.94 35.04
C ALA A 542 -2.09 25.28 36.15
N LYS A 543 -1.51 24.10 35.89
CA LYS A 543 -0.62 23.42 36.84
C LYS A 543 0.64 24.23 37.15
N ASN A 544 1.22 24.86 36.12
CA ASN A 544 2.39 25.71 36.28
C ASN A 544 2.09 26.95 37.12
N LEU A 545 0.89 27.53 37.03
CA LEU A 545 0.46 28.63 37.90
C LEU A 545 0.38 28.18 39.36
N CYS A 546 -0.25 27.03 39.64
CA CYS A 546 -0.29 26.46 40.99
C CYS A 546 1.13 26.18 41.53
N THR A 547 2.01 25.61 40.70
CA THR A 547 3.40 25.30 41.09
C THR A 547 4.22 26.57 41.36
N SER A 548 4.00 27.63 40.57
CA SER A 548 4.67 28.92 40.77
C SER A 548 4.21 29.60 42.05
N GLU A 549 2.94 29.45 42.41
CA GLU A 549 2.39 29.94 43.68
C GLU A 549 2.98 29.17 44.88
N ASP A 550 3.18 27.86 44.76
CA ASP A 550 3.90 27.10 45.80
C ASP A 550 5.34 27.58 46.00
N GLU A 551 6.04 27.87 44.91
CA GLU A 551 7.39 28.41 44.99
C GLU A 551 7.41 29.82 45.61
N ARG A 552 6.41 30.66 45.28
CA ARG A 552 6.22 31.96 45.94
C ARG A 552 5.99 31.79 47.44
N ARG A 553 5.09 30.88 47.86
CA ARG A 553 4.78 30.61 49.27
C ARG A 553 6.00 30.16 50.07
N ARG A 554 6.94 29.43 49.45
CA ARG A 554 8.20 29.00 50.09
C ARG A 554 9.17 30.14 50.36
N ILE A 555 9.13 31.19 49.53
CA ILE A 555 10.07 32.33 49.59
C ILE A 555 9.44 33.54 50.31
N ALA A 556 8.12 33.56 50.46
CA ALA A 556 7.35 34.68 51.02
C ALA A 556 7.66 34.93 52.53
N PRO A 557 7.74 36.21 52.97
CA PRO A 557 7.87 36.55 54.39
C PRO A 557 6.64 36.12 55.21
N GLU A 558 6.85 35.79 56.49
CA GLU A 558 5.76 35.47 57.42
C GLU A 558 4.73 36.62 57.50
N GLY A 559 3.48 36.34 57.10
CA GLY A 559 2.36 37.29 57.13
C GLY A 559 1.75 37.65 55.78
N GLU A 560 2.35 37.21 54.66
CA GLU A 560 1.76 37.37 53.32
C GLU A 560 0.61 36.36 53.12
N ALA A 561 -0.51 36.80 52.55
CA ALA A 561 -1.68 35.93 52.38
C ALA A 561 -1.43 34.85 51.31
N ASN A 562 -1.77 33.60 51.63
CA ASN A 562 -1.78 32.51 50.65
C ASN A 562 -3.01 32.67 49.76
N VAL A 563 -2.81 32.73 48.44
CA VAL A 563 -3.91 32.74 47.48
C VAL A 563 -4.28 31.30 47.18
N ALA A 564 -5.50 30.87 47.50
CA ALA A 564 -5.97 29.53 47.15
C ALA A 564 -5.90 29.33 45.63
N TYR A 565 -5.56 28.13 45.16
CA TYR A 565 -5.43 27.86 43.73
C TYR A 565 -6.72 28.12 42.95
N ALA A 566 -7.87 27.82 43.55
CA ALA A 566 -9.17 28.09 42.93
C ALA A 566 -9.35 29.59 42.64
N SER A 567 -8.99 30.45 43.60
CA SER A 567 -8.99 31.90 43.42
C SER A 567 -7.96 32.35 42.41
N LEU A 568 -6.73 31.84 42.47
CA LEU A 568 -5.65 32.17 41.54
C LEU A 568 -6.03 31.87 40.08
N LEU A 569 -6.57 30.68 39.83
CA LEU A 569 -7.02 30.27 38.50
C LEU A 569 -8.22 31.10 38.03
N GLY A 570 -9.16 31.41 38.94
CA GLY A 570 -10.28 32.30 38.65
C GLY A 570 -9.86 33.72 38.29
N ASP A 571 -8.91 34.29 39.02
CA ASP A 571 -8.37 35.62 38.72
C ASP A 571 -7.66 35.64 37.36
N ARG A 572 -6.93 34.56 37.03
CA ARG A 572 -6.31 34.41 35.70
C ARG A 572 -7.33 34.31 34.57
N CYS A 573 -8.47 33.66 34.80
CA CYS A 573 -9.57 33.61 33.82
C CYS A 573 -10.11 35.02 33.50
N GLU A 574 -10.23 35.89 34.50
CA GLU A 574 -10.67 37.28 34.31
C GLU A 574 -9.64 38.14 33.57
N GLU A 575 -8.34 37.97 33.85
CA GLU A 575 -7.29 38.65 33.09
C GLU A 575 -7.36 38.31 31.60
N LEU A 576 -7.53 37.03 31.27
CA LEU A 576 -7.61 36.52 29.91
C LEU A 576 -8.91 36.90 29.19
N LYS A 577 -9.94 37.38 29.91
CA LYS A 577 -11.16 37.98 29.34
C LYS A 577 -10.87 39.35 28.72
N THR A 578 -9.93 40.10 29.27
CA THR A 578 -9.66 41.51 28.91
C THR A 578 -8.56 41.71 27.87
N ASP A 579 -7.86 40.64 27.49
CA ASP A 579 -6.72 40.69 26.58
C ASP A 579 -7.18 40.71 25.10
N ASN A 580 -7.06 41.87 24.45
CA ASN A 580 -7.44 42.09 23.04
C ASN A 580 -6.53 41.37 22.03
N GLY A 581 -5.54 40.59 22.49
CA GLY A 581 -4.41 40.13 21.69
C GLY A 581 -4.41 38.67 21.21
N ASP A 582 -5.15 37.74 21.83
CA ASP A 582 -5.17 36.33 21.35
C ASP A 582 -6.41 35.54 21.85
N PRO A 583 -7.61 35.76 21.26
CA PRO A 583 -8.88 35.24 21.77
C PRO A 583 -9.05 33.71 21.85
N PRO A 584 -8.35 32.83 21.09
CA PRO A 584 -8.59 31.39 21.19
C PRO A 584 -8.12 30.79 22.52
N ASN A 585 -6.91 31.11 22.99
CA ASN A 585 -6.34 30.42 24.17
C ASN A 585 -7.02 30.82 25.48
N GLY A 586 -7.42 32.09 25.63
CA GLY A 586 -8.12 32.57 26.83
C GLY A 586 -9.44 31.85 27.06
N ARG A 587 -10.24 31.67 26.00
CA ARG A 587 -11.50 30.93 26.07
C ARG A 587 -11.30 29.47 26.49
N HIS A 588 -10.33 28.77 25.90
CA HIS A 588 -10.03 27.38 26.27
C HIS A 588 -9.54 27.27 27.72
N PHE A 589 -8.82 28.29 28.22
CA PHE A 589 -8.39 28.37 29.61
C PHE A 589 -9.56 28.43 30.59
N VAL A 590 -10.55 29.28 30.32
CA VAL A 590 -11.76 29.40 31.15
C VAL A 590 -12.49 28.06 31.27
N PHE A 591 -12.74 27.38 30.15
CA PHE A 591 -13.46 26.09 30.16
C PHE A 591 -12.69 24.99 30.89
N ALA A 592 -11.37 24.92 30.71
CA ALA A 592 -10.57 23.95 31.45
C ALA A 592 -10.56 24.22 32.97
N VAL A 593 -10.51 25.49 33.38
CA VAL A 593 -10.58 25.85 34.80
C VAL A 593 -11.96 25.52 35.38
N ARG A 594 -13.05 25.79 34.65
CA ARG A 594 -14.40 25.36 35.05
C ARG A 594 -14.41 23.86 35.35
N ASP A 595 -13.94 23.05 34.41
CA ASP A 595 -13.89 21.59 34.55
C ASP A 595 -13.05 21.14 35.75
N VAL A 596 -11.91 21.80 35.97
CA VAL A 596 -11.05 21.54 37.12
C VAL A 596 -11.78 21.82 38.44
N LEU A 597 -12.48 22.95 38.55
CA LEU A 597 -13.17 23.34 39.79
C LEU A 597 -14.45 22.53 40.02
N GLU A 598 -15.17 22.16 38.96
CA GLU A 598 -16.34 21.26 39.05
C GLU A 598 -15.95 19.80 39.30
N ARG A 599 -14.66 19.46 39.17
CA ARG A 599 -14.14 18.08 39.22
C ARG A 599 -14.79 17.22 38.14
N ALA A 600 -14.86 17.77 36.94
CA ALA A 600 -15.44 17.09 35.79
C ALA A 600 -14.70 15.76 35.57
N PRO A 601 -15.41 14.65 35.32
CA PRO A 601 -14.78 13.36 35.07
C PRO A 601 -14.03 13.33 33.74
N ASP A 602 -14.38 14.23 32.81
CA ASP A 602 -13.94 14.27 31.42
C ASP A 602 -14.01 15.72 30.88
N PRO A 603 -13.14 16.12 29.94
CA PRO A 603 -13.18 17.47 29.35
C PRO A 603 -14.52 17.79 28.71
N THR A 604 -15.17 18.85 29.17
CA THR A 604 -16.40 19.37 28.60
C THR A 604 -16.04 20.32 27.46
N PHE A 605 -15.99 19.78 26.24
CA PHE A 605 -15.77 20.58 25.02
C PHE A 605 -16.97 21.46 24.65
N ASP A 606 -17.91 21.67 25.58
CA ASP A 606 -19.09 22.50 25.40
C ASP A 606 -18.72 23.94 25.74
N PHE A 607 -18.58 24.75 24.68
CA PHE A 607 -18.30 26.17 24.79
C PHE A 607 -19.62 26.89 25.06
N ASP A 608 -20.11 26.79 26.30
CA ASP A 608 -21.25 27.57 26.79
C ASP A 608 -20.99 29.09 26.66
N ASP A 609 -21.97 29.90 27.04
CA ASP A 609 -21.75 31.32 27.24
C ASP A 609 -20.54 31.53 28.18
N LEU A 610 -19.57 32.32 27.71
CA LEU A 610 -18.32 32.57 28.42
C LEU A 610 -18.61 33.23 29.77
N GLU A 611 -19.61 34.11 29.81
CA GLU A 611 -20.02 34.80 31.03
C GLU A 611 -20.60 33.83 32.07
N ALA A 612 -21.46 32.91 31.64
CA ALA A 612 -22.03 31.89 32.52
C ALA A 612 -20.95 30.97 33.12
N SER A 613 -19.91 30.67 32.35
CA SER A 613 -18.78 29.85 32.83
C SER A 613 -17.94 30.58 33.87
N LEU A 614 -17.74 31.89 33.74
CA LEU A 614 -17.05 32.71 34.73
C LEU A 614 -17.87 32.84 36.02
N ASP A 615 -19.19 33.02 35.91
CA ASP A 615 -20.09 33.04 37.07
C ASP A 615 -20.02 31.75 37.89
N LEU A 616 -19.94 30.58 37.21
CA LEU A 616 -19.76 29.28 37.85
C LEU A 616 -18.41 29.19 38.57
N ILE A 617 -17.31 29.61 37.92
CA ILE A 617 -15.97 29.65 38.51
C ILE A 617 -15.96 30.51 39.78
N HIS A 618 -16.65 31.66 39.77
CA HIS A 618 -16.76 32.53 40.93
C HIS A 618 -17.50 31.90 42.12
N GLY A 619 -18.42 30.99 41.86
CA GLY A 619 -19.11 30.21 42.89
C GLY A 619 -18.26 29.12 43.54
N LEU A 620 -17.09 28.79 42.98
CA LEU A 620 -16.28 27.62 43.36
C LEU A 620 -14.93 27.97 44.01
N LYS A 621 -14.85 29.09 44.76
CA LYS A 621 -13.60 29.58 45.35
C LYS A 621 -13.13 28.85 46.62
N ASP A 622 -13.99 28.05 47.24
CA ASP A 622 -13.71 27.37 48.54
C ASP A 622 -13.03 25.99 48.41
N LEU A 623 -12.56 25.64 47.22
CA LEU A 623 -11.87 24.36 46.98
C LEU A 623 -10.48 24.35 47.58
N SER A 624 -10.11 23.21 48.20
CA SER A 624 -8.75 23.03 48.71
C SER A 624 -7.75 22.88 47.56
N ASP A 625 -6.55 23.41 47.74
CA ASP A 625 -5.45 23.35 46.78
C ASP A 625 -5.14 21.91 46.33
N GLY A 626 -5.16 20.95 47.26
CA GLY A 626 -4.95 19.53 46.95
C GLY A 626 -6.01 18.98 46.01
N THR A 627 -7.29 19.33 46.24
CA THR A 627 -8.39 18.92 45.37
C THR A 627 -8.28 19.51 43.96
N VAL A 628 -7.80 20.76 43.84
CA VAL A 628 -7.57 21.41 42.55
C VAL A 628 -6.48 20.68 41.77
N LEU A 629 -5.34 20.37 42.41
CA LEU A 629 -4.25 19.62 41.76
C LEU A 629 -4.66 18.21 41.36
N GLU A 630 -5.37 17.49 42.24
CA GLU A 630 -5.91 16.15 41.92
C GLU A 630 -6.83 16.19 40.69
N SER A 631 -7.68 17.22 40.60
CA SER A 631 -8.59 17.43 39.46
C SER A 631 -7.83 17.73 38.17
N ILE A 632 -6.80 18.59 38.22
CA ILE A 632 -5.92 18.88 37.08
C ILE A 632 -5.23 17.59 36.60
N ASP A 633 -4.65 16.81 37.51
CA ASP A 633 -3.93 15.60 37.16
C ASP A 633 -4.84 14.49 36.61
N HIS A 634 -6.06 14.37 37.16
CA HIS A 634 -7.09 13.50 36.61
C HIS A 634 -7.44 13.88 35.17
N LEU A 635 -7.75 15.15 34.91
CA LEU A 635 -8.09 15.61 33.56
C LEU A 635 -6.92 15.46 32.59
N LYS A 636 -5.67 15.76 33.00
CA LYS A 636 -4.48 15.52 32.16
C LYS A 636 -4.33 14.04 31.80
N SER A 637 -4.56 13.15 32.76
CA SER A 637 -4.54 11.71 32.55
C SER A 637 -5.58 11.27 31.52
N VAL A 638 -6.83 11.73 31.66
CA VAL A 638 -7.93 11.45 30.72
C VAL A 638 -7.61 11.97 29.31
N VAL A 639 -7.09 13.19 29.20
CA VAL A 639 -6.74 13.81 27.90
C VAL A 639 -5.61 13.06 27.22
N THR A 640 -4.60 12.63 27.99
CA THR A 640 -3.50 11.79 27.48
C THR A 640 -4.04 10.51 26.85
N ASP A 641 -4.88 9.77 27.57
CA ASP A 641 -5.49 8.54 27.07
C ASP A 641 -6.31 8.80 25.79
N LYS A 642 -7.07 9.91 25.74
CA LYS A 642 -7.82 10.32 24.53
C LYS A 642 -6.93 10.62 23.34
N VAL A 643 -5.79 11.30 23.53
CA VAL A 643 -4.83 11.61 22.45
C VAL A 643 -4.23 10.33 21.89
N LEU A 644 -3.82 9.40 22.75
CA LEU A 644 -3.24 8.11 22.36
C LEU A 644 -4.25 7.23 21.58
N LEU A 645 -5.50 7.19 22.05
CA LEU A 645 -6.58 6.50 21.34
C LEU A 645 -6.94 7.19 20.03
N ALA A 646 -6.86 8.52 19.95
CA ALA A 646 -7.09 9.26 18.72
C ALA A 646 -6.03 8.93 17.66
N ASP A 647 -4.76 8.82 18.03
CA ASP A 647 -3.68 8.44 17.10
C ASP A 647 -3.90 7.06 16.49
N SER A 648 -4.25 6.08 17.31
CA SER A 648 -4.56 4.73 16.82
C SER A 648 -5.78 4.72 15.89
N LYS A 649 -6.82 5.50 16.21
CA LYS A 649 -8.01 5.67 15.35
C LYS A 649 -7.66 6.33 14.01
N ILE A 650 -6.75 7.30 14.01
CA ILE A 650 -6.29 7.98 12.80
C ILE A 650 -5.48 7.01 11.92
N LEU A 651 -4.59 6.20 12.51
CA LEU A 651 -3.84 5.16 11.78
C LEU A 651 -4.76 4.10 11.17
N LEU A 652 -5.83 3.70 11.87
CA LEU A 652 -6.87 2.83 11.32
C LEU A 652 -7.56 3.43 10.09
N VAL A 653 -7.93 4.72 10.16
CA VAL A 653 -8.54 5.43 9.02
C VAL A 653 -7.57 5.48 7.84
N GLU A 654 -6.29 5.72 8.10
CA GLU A 654 -5.24 5.74 7.08
C GLU A 654 -5.02 4.36 6.44
N LYS A 655 -5.09 3.27 7.22
CA LYS A 655 -5.04 1.89 6.71
C LYS A 655 -6.17 1.62 5.72
N SER A 656 -7.41 2.00 6.06
CA SER A 656 -8.56 1.89 5.14
C SER A 656 -8.35 2.74 3.88
N ARG A 657 -7.91 4.00 4.02
CA ARG A 657 -7.61 4.88 2.89
C ARG A 657 -6.58 4.28 1.93
N ILE A 658 -5.47 3.76 2.46
CA ILE A 658 -4.42 3.12 1.66
C ILE A 658 -4.97 1.90 0.92
N SER A 659 -5.82 1.10 1.57
CA SER A 659 -6.49 -0.04 0.94
C SER A 659 -7.37 0.40 -0.23
N LEU A 660 -8.25 1.39 -0.02
CA LEU A 660 -9.08 1.95 -1.09
C LEU A 660 -8.24 2.55 -2.23
N LEU A 661 -7.13 3.23 -1.92
CA LEU A 661 -6.20 3.75 -2.93
C LEU A 661 -5.52 2.63 -3.73
N ASN A 662 -5.21 1.49 -3.11
CA ASN A 662 -4.71 0.31 -3.81
C ASN A 662 -5.77 -0.21 -4.80
N GLU A 663 -7.03 -0.30 -4.38
CA GLU A 663 -8.13 -0.74 -5.25
C GLU A 663 -8.40 0.23 -6.40
N LEU A 664 -8.41 1.54 -6.14
CA LEU A 664 -8.51 2.56 -7.18
C LEU A 664 -7.35 2.45 -8.18
N THR A 665 -6.13 2.17 -7.68
CA THR A 665 -4.95 1.94 -8.51
C THR A 665 -5.11 0.71 -9.40
N ARG A 666 -5.70 -0.38 -8.89
CA ARG A 666 -5.98 -1.59 -9.67
C ARG A 666 -7.01 -1.32 -10.77
N LEU A 667 -8.09 -0.59 -10.47
CA LEU A 667 -9.11 -0.20 -11.45
C LEU A 667 -8.59 0.75 -12.54
N SER A 668 -7.59 1.56 -12.20
CA SER A 668 -6.92 2.46 -13.16
C SER A 668 -5.95 1.76 -14.11
N ALA A 669 -5.61 0.49 -13.88
CA ALA A 669 -4.61 -0.22 -14.67
C ALA A 669 -5.19 -0.69 -16.02
N PHE A 670 -4.53 -0.27 -17.10
CA PHE A 670 -4.81 -0.71 -18.47
C PHE A 670 -3.61 -1.49 -18.98
N ASP A 671 -3.80 -2.78 -19.24
CA ASP A 671 -2.77 -3.66 -19.77
C ASP A 671 -3.09 -4.01 -21.23
N TYR A 672 -2.36 -3.42 -22.17
CA TYR A 672 -2.58 -3.65 -23.60
C TYR A 672 -2.42 -5.13 -24.00
N ARG A 673 -1.66 -5.92 -23.22
CA ARG A 673 -1.54 -7.37 -23.47
C ARG A 673 -2.88 -8.09 -23.37
N SER A 674 -3.81 -7.62 -22.54
CA SER A 674 -5.13 -8.26 -22.43
C SER A 674 -5.89 -8.26 -23.76
N TYR A 675 -5.72 -7.20 -24.57
CA TYR A 675 -6.31 -7.06 -25.90
C TYR A 675 -5.48 -7.77 -26.96
N ILE A 676 -4.16 -7.54 -26.96
CA ILE A 676 -3.24 -8.14 -27.93
C ILE A 676 -3.22 -9.66 -27.81
N ARG A 677 -3.31 -10.22 -26.61
CA ARG A 677 -3.37 -11.66 -26.36
C ARG A 677 -4.49 -12.34 -27.15
N ASN A 678 -5.71 -11.79 -27.08
CA ASN A 678 -6.86 -12.37 -27.77
C ASN A 678 -6.71 -12.29 -29.29
N LEU A 679 -6.17 -11.17 -29.78
CA LEU A 679 -5.85 -10.99 -31.19
C LEU A 679 -4.78 -11.98 -31.67
N LEU A 680 -3.70 -12.17 -30.89
CA LEU A 680 -2.63 -13.11 -31.19
C LEU A 680 -3.13 -14.55 -31.21
N LYS A 681 -3.94 -14.97 -30.23
CA LYS A 681 -4.56 -16.31 -30.21
C LYS A 681 -5.33 -16.58 -31.51
N ARG A 682 -6.17 -15.62 -31.93
CA ARG A 682 -6.96 -15.74 -33.17
C ARG A 682 -6.08 -15.82 -34.41
N PHE A 683 -5.15 -14.88 -34.56
CA PHE A 683 -4.21 -14.83 -35.69
C PHE A 683 -3.41 -16.13 -35.83
N MET A 684 -2.82 -16.60 -34.73
CA MET A 684 -1.98 -17.80 -34.74
C MET A 684 -2.80 -19.06 -34.99
N ARG A 685 -4.02 -19.16 -34.46
CA ARG A 685 -4.91 -20.29 -34.75
C ARG A 685 -5.23 -20.36 -36.24
N ASP A 686 -5.52 -19.23 -36.87
CA ASP A 686 -5.81 -19.18 -38.30
C ASP A 686 -4.57 -19.54 -39.13
N GLU A 687 -3.39 -19.00 -38.79
CA GLU A 687 -2.12 -19.38 -39.44
C GLU A 687 -1.83 -20.88 -39.28
N LEU A 688 -2.02 -21.46 -38.09
CA LEU A 688 -1.81 -22.89 -37.86
C LEU A 688 -2.80 -23.74 -38.67
N ASN A 689 -4.06 -23.31 -38.75
CA ASN A 689 -5.07 -23.98 -39.57
C ASN A 689 -4.74 -23.93 -41.06
N GLU A 690 -4.23 -22.80 -41.57
CA GLU A 690 -3.77 -22.70 -42.96
C GLU A 690 -2.53 -23.57 -43.22
N ILE A 691 -1.58 -23.63 -42.29
CA ILE A 691 -0.43 -24.56 -42.39
C ILE A 691 -0.91 -26.00 -42.47
N VAL A 692 -1.87 -26.40 -41.62
CA VAL A 692 -2.47 -27.75 -41.63
C VAL A 692 -3.15 -28.04 -42.98
N LYS A 693 -3.91 -27.08 -43.53
CA LYS A 693 -4.56 -27.24 -44.84
C LYS A 693 -3.54 -27.38 -45.96
N MET A 694 -2.51 -26.55 -45.97
CA MET A 694 -1.46 -26.59 -46.99
C MET A 694 -0.64 -27.88 -46.91
N ASP A 695 -0.32 -28.37 -45.70
CA ASP A 695 0.36 -29.65 -45.50
C ASP A 695 -0.51 -30.83 -45.97
N ALA A 696 -1.82 -30.79 -45.73
CA ALA A 696 -2.75 -31.79 -46.27
C ALA A 696 -2.80 -31.76 -47.81
N LEU A 697 -2.88 -30.58 -48.43
CA LEU A 697 -2.82 -30.43 -49.89
C LEU A 697 -1.50 -30.92 -50.47
N ALA A 698 -0.38 -30.61 -49.82
CA ALA A 698 0.95 -31.07 -50.24
C ALA A 698 1.09 -32.59 -50.15
N LYS A 699 0.54 -33.22 -49.10
CA LYS A 699 0.52 -34.68 -48.94
C LYS A 699 -0.34 -35.36 -50.00
N VAL A 700 -1.50 -34.78 -50.34
CA VAL A 700 -2.34 -35.27 -51.44
C VAL A 700 -1.59 -35.14 -52.77
N ALA A 701 -0.99 -33.99 -53.06
CA ALA A 701 -0.22 -33.78 -54.29
C ALA A 701 1.01 -34.70 -54.39
N ALA A 702 1.69 -34.97 -53.27
CA ALA A 702 2.80 -35.92 -53.22
C ALA A 702 2.32 -37.37 -53.45
N ALA A 703 1.21 -37.78 -52.85
CA ALA A 703 0.61 -39.09 -53.10
C ALA A 703 0.13 -39.25 -54.55
N GLU A 704 -0.44 -38.20 -55.15
CA GLU A 704 -0.79 -38.16 -56.57
C GLU A 704 0.44 -38.26 -57.47
N ALA A 705 1.53 -37.56 -57.13
CA ALA A 705 2.80 -37.64 -57.86
C ALA A 705 3.47 -39.02 -57.73
N ASP A 706 3.42 -39.64 -56.55
CA ASP A 706 3.92 -40.99 -56.31
C ASP A 706 3.11 -42.05 -57.07
N LEU A 707 1.77 -41.92 -57.08
CA LEU A 707 0.89 -42.75 -57.93
C LEU A 707 1.26 -42.62 -59.41
N LEU A 708 1.44 -41.40 -59.91
CA LEU A 708 1.86 -41.14 -61.30
C LEU A 708 3.28 -41.67 -61.61
N SER A 709 4.18 -41.74 -60.62
CA SER A 709 5.50 -42.33 -60.77
C SER A 709 5.47 -43.87 -60.75
N SER A 710 4.60 -44.46 -59.94
CA SER A 710 4.40 -45.91 -59.84
C SER A 710 3.73 -46.48 -61.09
N GLU A 711 2.79 -45.76 -61.71
CA GLU A 711 2.21 -46.12 -63.00
C GLU A 711 3.24 -46.07 -64.15
N LYS A 712 4.25 -45.20 -64.06
CA LYS A 712 5.38 -45.19 -65.01
C LYS A 712 6.30 -46.40 -64.81
N GLN A 713 6.56 -46.82 -63.58
CA GLN A 713 7.33 -48.03 -63.29
C GLN A 713 6.58 -49.34 -63.65
N GLU A 714 5.25 -49.40 -63.54
CA GLU A 714 4.46 -50.54 -64.04
C GLU A 714 4.40 -50.61 -65.58
N LYS A 715 4.47 -49.46 -66.27
CA LYS A 715 4.58 -49.41 -67.74
C LYS A 715 5.97 -49.86 -68.24
N GLU A 716 7.03 -49.66 -67.47
CA GLU A 716 8.38 -50.17 -67.80
C GLU A 716 8.56 -51.68 -67.53
N LYS A 717 7.81 -52.27 -66.60
CA LYS A 717 7.83 -53.73 -66.34
C LYS A 717 7.03 -54.59 -67.33
N LYS A 718 6.37 -54.00 -68.34
CA LYS A 718 5.62 -54.73 -69.40
C LYS A 718 6.37 -54.92 -70.72
N SER A 719 7.70 -54.76 -70.76
CA SER A 719 8.51 -55.16 -71.92
C SER A 719 9.49 -56.28 -71.55
N GLY A 720 9.15 -57.50 -71.96
CA GLY A 720 10.10 -58.63 -72.02
C GLY A 720 9.69 -59.89 -71.27
N SER A 721 8.89 -60.76 -71.92
CA SER A 721 9.34 -62.12 -72.27
C SER A 721 8.18 -62.92 -72.90
N LYS A 722 8.42 -63.46 -74.10
CA LYS A 722 7.56 -64.43 -74.78
C LYS A 722 8.13 -65.82 -74.54
N ASN A 723 7.29 -66.80 -74.20
CA ASN A 723 7.25 -68.07 -74.96
C ASN A 723 6.00 -68.94 -74.68
N LYS A 724 5.55 -69.56 -75.79
CA LYS A 724 4.46 -70.56 -76.00
C LYS A 724 4.51 -71.73 -75.00
N LYS A 725 3.43 -72.46 -74.65
CA LYS A 725 2.48 -73.21 -75.53
C LYS A 725 1.34 -73.88 -74.71
N ARG A 726 0.12 -73.91 -75.30
CA ARG A 726 -0.97 -74.93 -75.27
C ARG A 726 -1.79 -75.30 -74.01
N GLY A 727 -3.13 -75.30 -74.20
CA GLY A 727 -4.15 -76.10 -73.48
C GLY A 727 -5.37 -75.28 -73.00
N VAL A 728 -6.37 -74.93 -73.82
CA VAL A 728 -7.62 -75.68 -74.16
C VAL A 728 -8.76 -75.59 -73.10
N ILE A 729 -9.86 -74.92 -73.50
CA ILE A 729 -11.31 -75.09 -73.19
C ILE A 729 -12.03 -74.23 -72.10
N LYS A 730 -12.86 -73.30 -72.64
CA LYS A 730 -14.28 -72.89 -72.40
C LYS A 730 -14.82 -72.39 -71.04
N LYS A 731 -15.45 -71.18 -71.15
CA LYS A 731 -16.83 -70.75 -70.79
C LYS A 731 -17.23 -70.81 -69.29
N THR A 732 -17.99 -69.92 -68.65
CA THR A 732 -18.82 -68.75 -68.99
C THR A 732 -19.19 -68.07 -67.65
N SER A 733 -19.31 -66.73 -67.65
CA SER A 733 -20.33 -65.86 -67.03
C SER A 733 -20.84 -66.03 -65.57
N THR A 734 -20.91 -64.86 -64.91
CA THR A 734 -21.99 -64.31 -64.04
C THR A 734 -21.95 -64.52 -62.51
N SER A 735 -21.67 -63.38 -61.84
CA SER A 735 -22.29 -62.74 -60.66
C SER A 735 -22.98 -63.50 -59.51
N THR A 736 -22.66 -63.02 -58.28
CA THR A 736 -23.49 -62.84 -57.06
C THR A 736 -24.10 -64.08 -56.35
N SER A 737 -23.70 -64.38 -55.11
CA SER A 737 -24.23 -63.84 -53.82
C SER A 737 -23.86 -64.73 -52.61
N THR A 738 -23.42 -64.10 -51.51
CA THR A 738 -23.71 -64.38 -50.07
C THR A 738 -23.85 -65.80 -49.50
N ASP A 739 -23.02 -66.04 -48.47
CA ASP A 739 -23.37 -66.46 -47.09
C ASP A 739 -23.33 -67.93 -46.59
N ILE A 740 -22.77 -68.02 -45.35
CA ILE A 740 -22.94 -68.99 -44.25
C ILE A 740 -21.95 -70.18 -44.13
N GLU A 741 -20.96 -69.97 -43.25
CA GLU A 741 -20.81 -70.64 -41.93
C GLU A 741 -20.84 -72.20 -41.83
N GLN A 742 -19.73 -72.83 -41.41
CA GLN A 742 -19.53 -73.36 -40.04
C GLN A 742 -18.35 -74.36 -39.91
N ASN A 743 -17.46 -74.00 -38.96
CA ASN A 743 -16.81 -74.82 -37.94
C ASN A 743 -16.39 -76.29 -38.21
N VAL A 744 -15.10 -76.55 -37.94
CA VAL A 744 -14.66 -77.65 -37.06
C VAL A 744 -13.44 -77.17 -36.23
N LYS A 745 -13.52 -77.39 -34.91
CA LYS A 745 -12.50 -77.31 -33.82
C LYS A 745 -12.33 -78.77 -33.27
N PRO A 746 -11.51 -79.16 -32.27
CA PRO A 746 -10.66 -78.41 -31.32
C PRO A 746 -9.35 -79.14 -30.84
N GLU A 747 -8.80 -78.64 -29.71
CA GLU A 747 -7.90 -79.24 -28.68
C GLU A 747 -6.48 -78.62 -28.60
N SER A 748 -5.94 -78.21 -27.44
CA SER A 748 -6.41 -78.17 -26.04
C SER A 748 -5.49 -77.27 -25.18
N SER A 749 -6.07 -76.56 -24.21
CA SER A 749 -5.47 -75.70 -23.16
C SER A 749 -4.94 -76.54 -21.94
N PRO A 750 -4.52 -76.00 -20.75
CA PRO A 750 -5.36 -75.16 -19.85
C PRO A 750 -4.52 -74.22 -18.89
N PRO A 751 -5.02 -73.72 -17.72
CA PRO A 751 -5.20 -72.28 -17.46
C PRO A 751 -4.70 -71.83 -16.04
N LEU A 752 -4.98 -70.59 -15.61
CA LEU A 752 -5.74 -70.22 -14.39
C LEU A 752 -5.43 -68.82 -13.84
N ASN A 753 -6.44 -68.29 -13.15
CA ASN A 753 -6.71 -66.91 -12.73
C ASN A 753 -6.21 -66.60 -11.28
N PRO A 754 -6.86 -65.69 -10.50
CA PRO A 754 -6.28 -64.55 -9.80
C PRO A 754 -6.02 -64.84 -8.31
N VAL A 755 -5.49 -63.89 -7.53
CA VAL A 755 -5.78 -63.65 -6.09
C VAL A 755 -4.90 -62.50 -5.55
N GLU A 756 -5.49 -61.78 -4.61
CA GLU A 756 -5.04 -60.65 -3.78
C GLU A 756 -3.89 -61.01 -2.80
N GLU A 757 -3.22 -59.97 -2.28
CA GLU A 757 -2.72 -59.77 -0.89
C GLU A 757 -1.51 -58.80 -0.96
N ASP A 758 -1.66 -57.53 -0.61
CA ASP A 758 -1.64 -56.93 0.75
C ASP A 758 -0.21 -56.68 1.29
N CYS A 759 -0.12 -55.71 2.20
CA CYS A 759 1.05 -55.20 2.97
C CYS A 759 1.74 -53.94 2.39
N VAL A 760 1.50 -52.72 2.91
CA VAL A 760 1.83 -52.15 4.25
C VAL A 760 3.23 -51.49 4.24
N GLU A 761 3.23 -50.16 4.44
CA GLU A 761 4.36 -49.34 4.95
C GLU A 761 5.00 -49.99 6.19
N PRO A 762 6.29 -49.78 6.45
CA PRO A 762 6.54 -48.83 7.54
C PRO A 762 7.82 -47.98 7.42
N GLU A 763 7.72 -46.86 8.12
CA GLU A 763 8.78 -46.11 8.80
C GLU A 763 9.84 -47.04 9.44
N ASP A 764 11.11 -46.61 9.48
CA ASP A 764 11.66 -45.91 10.66
C ASP A 764 13.19 -46.11 10.82
N THR A 765 13.84 -45.00 11.22
CA THR A 765 15.02 -44.86 12.11
C THR A 765 16.16 -45.91 12.17
N LEU A 766 17.42 -45.47 11.99
CA LEU A 766 18.44 -45.34 13.07
C LEU A 766 19.88 -45.13 12.55
N ASN A 767 20.54 -44.19 13.23
CA ASN A 767 21.98 -43.98 13.36
C ASN A 767 22.79 -45.27 13.65
N ILE A 768 24.10 -45.25 13.34
CA ILE A 768 25.23 -45.33 14.31
C ILE A 768 26.57 -45.71 13.62
N ALA A 769 27.59 -44.87 13.92
CA ALA A 769 29.04 -45.15 14.14
C ALA A 769 29.89 -45.87 13.06
N ALA A 770 31.21 -45.75 13.01
CA ALA A 770 32.24 -44.85 13.53
C ALA A 770 33.60 -45.37 12.97
N ASN A 771 34.66 -44.60 13.22
CA ASN A 771 36.09 -45.02 13.27
C ASN A 771 36.81 -45.13 11.91
N THR A 772 38.07 -44.69 11.73
CA THR A 772 39.10 -44.19 12.68
C THR A 772 40.25 -43.54 11.88
N ASP A 773 40.93 -42.61 12.54
CA ASP A 773 42.38 -42.35 12.57
C ASP A 773 43.18 -42.02 11.28
N ASN A 774 43.86 -40.87 11.30
CA ASN A 774 45.26 -40.83 11.80
C ASN A 774 45.83 -39.40 11.96
N GLN A 775 46.38 -39.14 13.16
CA GLN A 775 47.72 -38.58 13.52
C GLN A 775 48.32 -37.42 12.70
N LYS A 776 49.08 -36.44 13.22
CA LYS A 776 49.80 -36.14 14.49
C LYS A 776 50.23 -34.64 14.36
N GLU A 777 50.04 -33.73 15.31
CA GLU A 777 50.75 -33.53 16.60
C GLU A 777 51.93 -32.52 16.52
N THR A 778 51.77 -31.39 17.25
CA THR A 778 52.79 -30.58 17.99
C THR A 778 53.85 -29.76 17.21
N ALA A 779 54.34 -28.61 17.68
CA ALA A 779 54.15 -27.83 18.91
C ALA A 779 54.87 -26.46 18.85
N LYS A 780 54.32 -25.53 19.66
CA LYS A 780 54.97 -24.53 20.54
C LYS A 780 55.63 -23.25 19.97
N ASP A 781 54.87 -22.16 20.17
CA ASP A 781 55.10 -21.07 21.15
C ASP A 781 56.30 -20.10 21.10
N LEU A 782 55.89 -18.84 21.32
CA LEU A 782 56.54 -17.65 21.90
C LEU A 782 57.34 -16.66 21.02
N GLN A 783 56.70 -15.49 20.86
CA GLN A 783 57.19 -14.13 21.16
C GLN A 783 58.42 -13.55 20.41
N ASN A 784 58.19 -12.47 19.64
CA ASN A 784 58.67 -11.10 19.92
C ASN A 784 58.64 -10.22 18.66
N MET A 785 58.12 -8.99 18.79
CA MET A 785 58.51 -7.84 17.94
C MET A 785 59.79 -7.22 18.53
N PRO A 786 60.72 -6.66 17.73
CA PRO A 786 60.59 -5.25 17.31
C PRO A 786 61.27 -4.86 15.97
N GLY A 787 60.92 -3.66 15.45
CA GLY A 787 61.89 -2.71 14.87
C GLY A 787 62.15 -2.67 13.36
N GLU A 788 61.53 -1.68 12.71
CA GLU A 788 62.10 -0.72 11.72
C GLU A 788 62.94 -1.19 10.50
N ASP A 789 62.27 -1.08 9.34
CA ASP A 789 62.59 -0.21 8.18
C ASP A 789 63.45 -0.67 6.97
N LEU A 790 62.96 -0.22 5.80
CA LEU A 790 63.55 -0.05 4.46
C LEU A 790 63.62 -1.21 3.43
N LEU A 791 62.68 -1.08 2.47
CA LEU A 791 62.86 -1.09 1.01
C LEU A 791 63.29 -2.39 0.29
N SER A 792 62.31 -3.02 -0.38
CA SER A 792 62.48 -3.39 -1.80
C SER A 792 61.13 -3.46 -2.52
N LYS A 793 61.00 -2.63 -3.55
CA LYS A 793 59.88 -2.60 -4.51
C LYS A 793 59.90 -3.88 -5.36
N HIS A 794 58.75 -4.52 -5.55
CA HIS A 794 58.43 -5.11 -6.86
C HIS A 794 56.92 -5.27 -7.12
N MET A 795 56.41 -4.33 -7.94
CA MET A 795 55.39 -4.48 -9.00
C MET A 795 54.11 -5.27 -8.68
N GLU A 796 53.09 -4.56 -8.19
CA GLU A 796 51.69 -5.01 -8.30
C GLU A 796 51.18 -4.89 -9.74
N SER A 797 50.48 -5.94 -10.19
CA SER A 797 49.80 -6.02 -11.49
C SER A 797 48.79 -4.86 -11.68
N PRO A 798 48.63 -4.31 -12.91
CA PRO A 798 47.64 -3.25 -13.21
C PRO A 798 46.20 -3.62 -12.80
N HIS A 799 45.87 -4.91 -12.78
CA HIS A 799 44.55 -5.39 -12.36
C HIS A 799 44.33 -5.31 -10.85
N VAL A 800 45.38 -5.52 -10.05
CA VAL A 800 45.31 -5.39 -8.58
C VAL A 800 45.27 -3.92 -8.20
N ALA A 801 46.09 -3.06 -8.82
CA ALA A 801 46.04 -1.62 -8.60
C ALA A 801 44.70 -0.99 -9.00
N ALA A 802 44.05 -1.47 -10.08
CA ALA A 802 42.71 -1.04 -10.48
C ALA A 802 41.62 -1.54 -9.52
N ALA A 803 41.68 -2.80 -9.07
CA ALA A 803 40.75 -3.35 -8.10
C ALA A 803 40.88 -2.67 -6.73
N THR A 804 42.10 -2.40 -6.27
CA THR A 804 42.37 -1.66 -5.03
C THR A 804 41.89 -0.21 -5.15
N ARG A 805 42.07 0.46 -6.29
CA ARG A 805 41.51 1.80 -6.54
C ARG A 805 39.98 1.81 -6.59
N CYS A 806 39.36 0.82 -7.23
CA CYS A 806 37.90 0.68 -7.23
C CYS A 806 37.36 0.43 -5.83
N ASN A 807 38.01 -0.42 -5.03
CA ASN A 807 37.59 -0.70 -3.66
C ASN A 807 37.84 0.49 -2.73
N LEU A 808 38.93 1.24 -2.90
CA LEU A 808 39.20 2.47 -2.15
C LEU A 808 38.20 3.57 -2.53
N ALA A 809 37.90 3.73 -3.82
CA ALA A 809 36.90 4.69 -4.29
C ALA A 809 35.49 4.31 -3.81
N LEU A 810 35.15 3.03 -3.79
CA LEU A 810 33.87 2.53 -3.26
C LEU A 810 33.78 2.75 -1.75
N ASP A 811 34.83 2.45 -1.00
CA ASP A 811 34.92 2.66 0.46
C ASP A 811 34.87 4.15 0.82
N MET A 812 35.59 5.01 0.08
CA MET A 812 35.51 6.47 0.23
C MET A 812 34.12 7.01 -0.13
N THR A 813 33.49 6.47 -1.18
CA THR A 813 32.13 6.85 -1.59
C THR A 813 31.10 6.41 -0.55
N LEU A 814 31.23 5.20 -0.01
CA LEU A 814 30.37 4.70 1.07
C LEU A 814 30.55 5.50 2.35
N LYS A 815 31.79 5.81 2.74
CA LYS A 815 32.07 6.68 3.89
C LYS A 815 31.56 8.11 3.69
N ALA A 816 31.64 8.66 2.48
CA ALA A 816 31.07 9.95 2.15
C ALA A 816 29.53 9.93 2.18
N LEU A 817 28.90 8.88 1.63
CA LEU A 817 27.45 8.68 1.66
C LEU A 817 26.91 8.50 3.08
N CYS A 818 27.62 7.73 3.93
CA CYS A 818 27.29 7.58 5.34
C CYS A 818 27.40 8.92 6.08
N LYS A 819 28.45 9.70 5.82
CA LYS A 819 28.61 11.03 6.43
C LYS A 819 27.56 12.04 5.94
N ILE A 820 27.14 11.96 4.67
CA ILE A 820 26.06 12.80 4.11
C ILE A 820 24.69 12.40 4.68
N LYS A 821 24.44 11.10 4.88
CA LYS A 821 23.21 10.62 5.52
C LYS A 821 23.14 11.08 6.98
N VAL A 822 24.24 10.94 7.72
CA VAL A 822 24.36 11.44 9.10
C VAL A 822 24.24 12.97 9.17
N LEU A 823 24.84 13.70 8.21
CA LEU A 823 24.70 15.16 8.13
C LEU A 823 23.25 15.57 7.81
N LYS A 824 22.57 14.85 6.92
CA LYS A 824 21.15 15.09 6.60
C LYS A 824 20.25 14.84 7.81
N GLU A 825 20.48 13.76 8.53
CA GLU A 825 19.76 13.43 9.77
C GLU A 825 20.05 14.45 10.87
N TYR A 826 21.31 14.89 11.01
CA TYR A 826 21.73 15.94 11.95
C TYR A 826 21.08 17.30 11.63
N LEU A 827 21.07 17.73 10.38
CA LEU A 827 20.45 19.00 9.95
C LEU A 827 18.92 18.98 10.12
N VAL A 828 18.28 17.81 9.95
CA VAL A 828 16.85 17.64 10.21
C VAL A 828 16.54 17.71 11.72
N LEU A 829 17.43 17.16 12.56
CA LEU A 829 17.28 17.15 14.02
C LEU A 829 17.64 18.49 14.69
N ASN A 830 18.54 19.28 14.11
CA ASN A 830 19.03 20.55 14.68
C ASN A 830 18.56 21.77 13.85
N ARG A 831 17.33 21.71 13.36
CA ARG A 831 16.74 22.66 12.39
C ARG A 831 16.80 24.12 12.87
N ASP A 832 16.74 24.35 14.17
CA ASP A 832 16.69 25.66 14.79
C ASP A 832 18.09 26.33 14.92
N GLU A 833 19.18 25.58 14.69
CA GLU A 833 20.56 26.09 14.77
C GLU A 833 21.07 26.68 13.44
N PHE A 834 20.32 26.57 12.33
CA PHE A 834 20.73 26.99 10.99
C PHE A 834 19.69 27.92 10.33
N ALA A 835 20.12 29.02 9.73
CA ALA A 835 19.22 30.06 9.21
C ALA A 835 18.28 29.53 8.10
N ASP A 836 17.00 29.93 8.18
CA ASP A 836 15.79 29.40 7.50
C ASP A 836 15.77 29.29 5.95
N ASN A 837 16.84 29.64 5.23
CA ASN A 837 16.81 29.77 3.76
C ASN A 837 17.53 28.66 2.95
N GLN A 838 17.95 27.55 3.56
CA GLN A 838 18.78 26.56 2.85
C GLN A 838 18.07 25.28 2.40
N GLU A 839 16.83 25.03 2.83
CA GLU A 839 16.14 23.76 2.58
C GLU A 839 15.79 23.51 1.10
N GLY A 840 15.73 24.57 0.27
CA GLY A 840 15.51 24.45 -1.18
C GLY A 840 16.77 24.22 -2.00
N GLN A 841 17.94 24.70 -1.53
CA GLN A 841 19.21 24.60 -2.26
C GLN A 841 19.96 23.28 -1.95
N VAL A 842 19.86 22.79 -0.71
CA VAL A 842 20.56 21.57 -0.26
C VAL A 842 20.09 20.31 -1.01
N PRO A 843 18.79 20.06 -1.23
CA PRO A 843 18.33 18.91 -2.00
C PRO A 843 18.68 19.01 -3.49
N TYR A 844 18.75 20.23 -4.03
CA TYR A 844 19.06 20.47 -5.45
C TYR A 844 20.54 20.22 -5.76
N ALA A 845 21.45 20.78 -4.96
CA ALA A 845 22.90 20.58 -5.14
C ALA A 845 23.31 19.11 -4.96
N LEU A 846 22.74 18.41 -3.98
CA LEU A 846 22.96 16.98 -3.78
C LEU A 846 22.40 16.14 -4.94
N ARG A 847 21.22 16.49 -5.47
CA ARG A 847 20.62 15.80 -6.62
C ARG A 847 21.42 15.99 -7.90
N ASP A 848 21.95 17.19 -8.13
CA ASP A 848 22.77 17.50 -9.30
C ASP A 848 24.13 16.78 -9.24
N PHE A 849 24.72 16.64 -8.04
CA PHE A 849 25.90 15.79 -7.82
C PHE A 849 25.64 14.32 -8.16
N PHE A 850 24.54 13.74 -7.69
CA PHE A 850 24.19 12.35 -8.03
C PHE A 850 23.89 12.18 -9.53
N THR A 851 23.34 13.20 -10.18
CA THR A 851 23.06 13.20 -11.62
C THR A 851 24.36 13.31 -12.44
N ALA A 852 25.33 14.11 -11.99
CA ALA A 852 26.67 14.21 -12.58
C ALA A 852 27.51 12.94 -12.37
N PHE A 853 27.41 12.32 -11.19
CA PHE A 853 28.07 11.04 -10.87
C PHE A 853 27.49 9.89 -11.71
N ALA A 854 26.17 9.80 -11.82
CA ALA A 854 25.47 8.78 -12.61
C ALA A 854 25.72 8.92 -14.13
N SER A 855 26.02 10.12 -14.62
CA SER A 855 26.30 10.38 -16.04
C SER A 855 27.73 10.03 -16.49
N LYS A 856 28.60 9.52 -15.59
CA LYS A 856 30.03 9.20 -15.87
C LYS A 856 30.85 10.37 -16.44
N THR A 857 30.41 11.60 -16.24
CA THR A 857 31.00 12.80 -16.84
C THR A 857 32.24 13.33 -16.08
N ILE A 858 32.69 12.65 -15.03
CA ILE A 858 33.66 13.19 -14.06
C ILE A 858 35.01 12.44 -14.17
N LYS A 859 36.10 13.19 -14.38
CA LYS A 859 37.49 12.67 -14.43
C LYS A 859 38.14 12.70 -13.05
N GLU A 860 38.99 11.71 -12.77
CA GLU A 860 39.64 11.33 -11.48
C GLU A 860 40.52 12.39 -10.74
N GLY A 861 40.44 13.68 -11.07
CA GLY A 861 41.29 14.72 -10.45
C GLY A 861 40.56 15.89 -9.79
N MET A 862 39.22 15.98 -9.88
CA MET A 862 38.45 17.17 -9.46
C MET A 862 37.82 17.08 -8.06
N TYR A 863 38.16 16.05 -7.28
CA TYR A 863 37.33 15.64 -6.14
C TYR A 863 37.49 16.45 -4.83
N SER A 864 38.51 17.30 -4.66
CA SER A 864 38.69 18.03 -3.38
C SER A 864 38.04 19.41 -3.35
N GLY A 865 38.23 20.23 -4.39
CA GLY A 865 37.81 21.64 -4.38
C GLY A 865 36.30 21.87 -4.47
N GLU A 866 35.61 21.12 -5.33
CA GLU A 866 34.16 21.29 -5.54
C GLU A 866 33.34 20.75 -4.37
N LEU A 867 33.81 19.68 -3.72
CA LEU A 867 33.17 19.11 -2.54
C LEU A 867 33.23 20.08 -1.34
N VAL A 868 34.37 20.78 -1.19
CA VAL A 868 34.59 21.79 -0.14
C VAL A 868 33.72 23.03 -0.39
N MET A 869 33.58 23.46 -1.64
CA MET A 869 32.74 24.62 -2.00
C MET A 869 31.24 24.32 -1.80
N MET A 870 30.80 23.09 -2.13
CA MET A 870 29.43 22.63 -1.89
C MET A 870 29.12 22.44 -0.40
N MET A 871 30.09 21.98 0.42
CA MET A 871 29.93 21.91 1.88
C MET A 871 29.85 23.29 2.54
N GLN A 872 30.62 24.28 2.05
CA GLN A 872 30.48 25.66 2.51
C GLN A 872 29.10 26.25 2.20
N GLN A 873 28.53 25.93 1.03
CA GLN A 873 27.17 26.33 0.66
C GLN A 873 26.10 25.62 1.50
N ALA A 874 26.31 24.35 1.87
CA ALA A 874 25.33 23.54 2.58
C ALA A 874 25.34 23.66 4.11
N VAL A 875 26.46 24.08 4.73
CA VAL A 875 26.63 24.09 6.21
C VAL A 875 26.84 25.51 6.77
N GLY A 876 27.08 26.50 5.89
CA GLY A 876 27.27 27.91 6.24
C GLY A 876 28.61 28.18 6.92
N GLY A 877 29.62 28.61 6.15
CA GLY A 877 30.90 29.08 6.66
C GLY A 877 31.77 28.04 7.41
N TRP A 878 33.08 28.30 7.51
CA TRP A 878 34.03 27.34 8.11
C TRP A 878 33.82 27.10 9.62
N LYS A 879 33.27 28.08 10.35
CA LYS A 879 33.00 27.94 11.79
C LYS A 879 31.99 26.84 12.11
N ASN A 880 30.96 26.66 11.27
CA ASN A 880 29.93 25.65 11.51
C ASN A 880 30.42 24.23 11.17
N VAL A 881 31.29 24.12 10.15
CA VAL A 881 31.95 22.85 9.79
C VAL A 881 32.89 22.37 10.89
N VAL A 882 33.65 23.28 11.50
CA VAL A 882 34.54 22.95 12.63
C VAL A 882 33.72 22.52 13.85
N ARG A 883 32.64 23.25 14.19
CA ARG A 883 31.74 22.90 15.29
C ARG A 883 31.08 21.52 15.10
N PHE A 884 30.67 21.18 13.88
CA PHE A 884 30.14 19.85 13.55
C PHE A 884 31.19 18.75 13.75
N CYS A 885 32.43 18.96 13.28
CA CYS A 885 33.53 18.00 13.45
C CYS A 885 33.92 17.81 14.93
N GLU A 886 33.90 18.88 15.74
CA GLU A 886 34.14 18.84 17.18
C GLU A 886 33.03 18.07 17.92
N LYS A 887 31.76 18.35 17.63
CA LYS A 887 30.59 17.71 18.29
C LYS A 887 30.49 16.21 17.96
N MET A 888 30.90 15.81 16.75
CA MET A 888 30.90 14.42 16.32
C MET A 888 32.23 13.67 16.63
N LYS A 889 33.21 14.33 17.26
CA LYS A 889 34.56 13.80 17.53
C LYS A 889 35.25 13.20 16.28
N VAL A 890 34.98 13.76 15.10
CA VAL A 890 35.58 13.31 13.84
C VAL A 890 36.81 14.16 13.54
N ARG A 891 37.99 13.53 13.38
CA ARG A 891 39.19 14.24 12.91
C ARG A 891 39.04 14.58 11.42
N PRO A 892 39.14 15.86 11.02
CA PRO A 892 39.06 16.25 9.62
C PRO A 892 40.40 16.01 8.92
N GLU A 893 40.77 14.75 8.69
CA GLU A 893 42.08 14.39 8.09
C GLU A 893 42.20 14.75 6.59
N ILE A 894 41.13 15.25 5.95
CA ILE A 894 41.15 15.68 4.54
C ILE A 894 41.18 17.21 4.39
N LEU A 895 40.89 17.99 5.45
CA LEU A 895 40.70 19.46 5.31
C LEU A 895 41.96 20.29 5.59
N PHE A 896 43.06 19.68 6.05
CA PHE A 896 44.27 20.42 6.42
C PHE A 896 45.31 20.59 5.29
N TYR A 897 45.26 19.78 4.22
CA TYR A 897 46.30 19.85 3.19
C TYR A 897 46.18 21.04 2.22
N GLU A 898 45.07 21.78 2.20
CA GLU A 898 44.92 22.99 1.36
C GLU A 898 44.89 24.32 2.14
N ALA A 899 44.70 24.31 3.46
CA ALA A 899 44.77 25.53 4.27
C ALA A 899 46.21 26.09 4.34
N VAL A 900 47.22 25.22 4.27
CA VAL A 900 48.64 25.63 4.27
C VAL A 900 49.10 26.12 2.90
N ALA A 901 48.42 25.76 1.80
CA ALA A 901 48.75 26.24 0.46
C ALA A 901 48.17 27.64 0.14
N LYS A 902 47.11 28.07 0.83
CA LYS A 902 46.49 29.41 0.65
C LYS A 902 46.87 30.45 1.70
N LEU A 903 47.73 30.12 2.66
CA LEU A 903 48.35 31.11 3.56
C LEU A 903 49.69 31.65 3.02
N ASN A 904 50.16 31.15 1.88
CA ASN A 904 51.38 31.62 1.19
C ASN A 904 51.13 32.11 -0.25
N GLN A 905 49.91 32.59 -0.56
CA GLN A 905 49.62 33.38 -1.77
C GLN A 905 48.80 34.62 -1.45
#